data_AF-A0A815PNM4-F1
#
_entry.id   AF-A0A815PNM4-F1
#
_cell.length_a   1.000
_cell.length_b   1.000
_cell.length_c   1.000
_cell.angle_alpha   90.00
_cell.angle_beta   90.00
_cell.angle_gamma   90.00
#
_symmetry.space_group_name_H-M   'P 1'
#
loop_
_entity.id
_entity.type
_entity.pdbx_description
1 polymer ?
#
loop_
_entity_poly.entity_id
_entity_poly.type
_entity_poly.pdbx_seq_one_letter_code
_entity_poly.pdbx_strand_id
1 'polypeptide(L)'
;MSVPHQSKGRGGPRQQVPEIRSLSNESSSSTIREVTLTNNIGRGRGTHLRQKLKPPDPHWKVSELTTQQFNSKACPSPRDEQNNVGDEIKVLVNYFPILDFPRSGLVYQYDIQINNKKGSEHTLYRQRALYQCWLSQYCCKYPEIYQPKIVFDNRKIIFTLDQQLPNIDETGITEIIPALNRVNCLEDYEICVKRVGDPIDLSLLNPLRTFHQMENDSNINFNYIQKIKQIFSIVLHENCSSHATYIYNRSFFTQPTLENEHGYWDLGLGKASWRGFYSCLVLANGTHQLLMNLDVSHAVFQKEQSFLDFLCDVMLHSPLGKRHYSRGRNVNKAKLEDVVRFLNQNISRNNYSGEIDFLRQNCQHLHVRSHVANKTIGYKIVGLAKAALEQTFLWRRPGEKERLITVENYYKEHYGIQLKYPTLPTLKMQNESCVPMEFVDVKPVKVKKITDEQRALLCLKSSMDPRQYVQTITAIRQNPEQQCFDQDPFIRAWNLNVDVKMLEIKAHILPAPEIVYNPNFRVRGGQQRSPGVWTNTNTEFFRPTKFPTVWALINLSSSMSEDSCKIFFKELYEVASDRGIDCPPPVIYQEFRYQSNSDSATQIIAELKDMMEQNDDCKFFIVILPENKNIGDRMYGDLKKLCELHYGFGIATQMIKLKEKESANKWSYSRLNSILLKINTKLDGTNSTLSVPDVIGQFFSRGHQYMYVGVDLSHGAPGSGRKCSTVAVVASADDIPNRYFKEIYVQERSAEARGESRECVVDMKQIMKSLISQYKEHRGYPPKAIVIYRDGIADSEFDSVFEYELMATREACVELSSIYQPYLTYIVVNKRHHTRFFPVDLKGNVTAGTVVDSREVINPTTYNFFLNSHHSDKGTSRPTHYHVLYDDNKLKSEQVQMLTYALCYTSARCTRSISIPAPVKYADLLAFRVNFYININDPFNTEPSATEATIPVNQTVNIYNKIKSKRIELSSKLALDCPFFL
;
A
#
# COMPACT_ATOMS: atom_id res chain seq x y z
N MET A 1 -13.09 62.16 21.71
CA MET A 1 -13.36 62.78 23.02
C MET A 1 -12.97 61.78 24.09
N SER A 2 -12.15 62.07 25.10
CA SER A 2 -11.29 63.25 25.33
C SER A 2 -10.13 62.84 26.25
N VAL A 3 -8.94 63.40 26.05
CA VAL A 3 -7.80 63.30 26.98
C VAL A 3 -7.67 64.64 27.70
N PRO A 4 -7.39 64.63 29.01
CA PRO A 4 -6.24 65.43 29.46
C PRO A 4 -5.44 64.77 30.62
N HIS A 5 -4.36 65.35 31.17
CA HIS A 5 -3.07 65.87 30.66
C HIS A 5 -2.32 66.53 31.86
N GLN A 6 -0.99 66.74 31.72
CA GLN A 6 -0.12 67.67 32.50
C GLN A 6 0.30 67.39 33.98
N SER A 7 1.43 66.65 34.11
CA SER A 7 2.77 67.13 34.53
C SER A 7 3.01 68.23 35.59
N LYS A 8 4.02 67.99 36.47
CA LYS A 8 5.23 68.84 36.71
C LYS A 8 6.18 68.19 37.75
N GLY A 9 7.44 67.91 37.40
CA GLY A 9 8.62 68.67 37.90
C GLY A 9 9.42 67.84 38.92
N ARG A 10 10.66 68.14 39.35
CA ARG A 10 11.76 69.05 38.92
C ARG A 10 13.09 68.47 39.46
N GLY A 11 14.24 68.67 38.80
CA GLY A 11 15.56 68.55 39.46
C GLY A 11 16.75 68.09 38.61
N GLY A 12 17.81 68.90 38.54
CA GLY A 12 19.21 68.54 38.23
C GLY A 12 20.13 69.20 39.29
N PRO A 13 21.47 69.37 39.11
CA PRO A 13 22.25 69.31 37.84
C PRO A 13 23.67 68.67 37.95
N ARG A 14 24.43 68.65 36.80
CA ARG A 14 25.92 68.80 36.61
C ARG A 14 26.93 67.92 37.43
N GLN A 15 28.18 67.65 37.01
CA GLN A 15 28.92 67.67 35.72
C GLN A 15 30.37 67.16 35.98
N GLN A 16 31.12 66.82 34.91
CA GLN A 16 32.60 66.73 34.75
C GLN A 16 33.22 65.35 34.40
N VAL A 17 34.48 65.41 33.93
CA VAL A 17 35.26 64.44 33.13
C VAL A 17 36.69 64.39 33.72
N PRO A 18 37.48 63.34 33.46
CA PRO A 18 38.83 63.62 32.94
C PRO A 18 39.28 62.70 31.78
N GLU A 19 40.38 63.07 31.13
CA GLU A 19 40.84 62.56 29.82
C GLU A 19 42.19 61.81 29.86
N ILE A 20 42.34 60.84 28.94
CA ILE A 20 43.52 60.49 28.11
C ILE A 20 44.93 60.39 28.76
N ARG A 21 45.56 59.20 28.66
CA ARG A 21 46.94 58.88 28.14
C ARG A 21 47.39 57.47 28.61
N SER A 22 48.20 56.67 27.89
CA SER A 22 48.70 56.73 26.49
C SER A 22 49.47 55.45 26.09
N LEU A 23 49.35 55.02 24.82
CA LEU A 23 50.37 54.27 24.02
C LEU A 23 50.77 52.83 24.49
N SER A 24 51.26 51.89 23.65
CA SER A 24 51.61 51.89 22.20
C SER A 24 51.60 50.46 21.58
N ASN A 25 51.40 50.40 20.25
CA ASN A 25 51.75 49.30 19.31
C ASN A 25 51.01 47.94 19.45
N GLU A 26 50.84 47.13 18.41
CA GLU A 26 51.40 47.19 17.03
C GLU A 26 50.36 46.78 15.94
N SER A 27 50.65 47.06 14.67
CA SER A 27 49.66 47.01 13.56
C SER A 27 50.16 46.33 12.28
N SER A 28 49.24 45.72 11.50
CA SER A 28 49.11 45.81 10.01
C SER A 28 48.02 44.80 9.55
N SER A 29 46.93 45.14 8.83
CA SER A 29 46.81 45.59 7.41
C SER A 29 47.44 44.61 6.39
N SER A 30 46.90 44.32 5.20
CA SER A 30 45.59 44.52 4.53
C SER A 30 45.59 43.59 3.26
N THR A 31 44.74 43.59 2.22
CA THR A 31 43.72 44.51 1.64
C THR A 31 42.77 43.72 0.71
N ILE A 32 41.62 44.27 0.31
CA ILE A 32 40.77 43.73 -0.79
C ILE A 32 41.41 44.00 -2.17
N ARG A 33 41.27 43.08 -3.14
CA ARG A 33 41.31 43.39 -4.58
C ARG A 33 40.62 42.32 -5.45
N GLU A 34 39.82 42.78 -6.39
CA GLU A 34 39.49 42.04 -7.62
C GLU A 34 40.66 42.12 -8.62
N VAL A 35 40.73 41.22 -9.61
CA VAL A 35 41.00 41.54 -11.04
C VAL A 35 40.95 40.29 -11.94
N THR A 36 40.09 40.39 -12.96
CA THR A 36 40.17 39.93 -14.36
C THR A 36 40.93 38.64 -14.74
N LEU A 37 40.22 37.76 -15.45
CA LEU A 37 40.76 36.63 -16.24
C LEU A 37 41.58 37.10 -17.46
N THR A 38 42.72 36.45 -17.73
CA THR A 38 43.40 36.52 -19.03
C THR A 38 43.68 35.13 -19.60
N ASN A 39 43.40 34.96 -20.90
CA ASN A 39 43.74 33.74 -21.63
C ASN A 39 45.22 33.71 -21.97
N ASN A 40 45.85 32.53 -21.89
CA ASN A 40 47.08 32.27 -22.64
C ASN A 40 47.19 30.78 -23.03
N ILE A 41 47.79 30.51 -24.20
CA ILE A 41 47.74 29.20 -24.86
C ILE A 41 49.06 28.45 -24.63
N GLY A 42 48.98 27.23 -24.09
CA GLY A 42 50.13 26.34 -23.91
C GLY A 42 49.80 24.89 -24.31
N ARG A 43 50.64 24.27 -25.14
CA ARG A 43 50.49 22.87 -25.56
C ARG A 43 51.20 21.94 -24.57
N GLY A 44 50.50 20.93 -24.05
CA GLY A 44 51.07 19.84 -23.24
C GLY A 44 50.30 18.53 -23.40
N ARG A 45 50.99 17.39 -23.49
CA ARG A 45 50.36 16.08 -23.71
C ARG A 45 50.18 15.29 -22.40
N GLY A 46 48.93 14.96 -22.09
CA GLY A 46 48.49 13.67 -21.55
C GLY A 46 49.07 13.13 -20.23
N THR A 47 48.21 13.04 -19.20
CA THR A 47 48.05 11.84 -18.35
C THR A 47 46.74 11.93 -17.55
N HIS A 48 46.00 10.83 -17.43
CA HIS A 48 44.73 10.81 -16.68
C HIS A 48 44.95 10.46 -15.20
N LEU A 49 44.90 11.46 -14.32
CA LEU A 49 44.75 11.25 -12.87
C LEU A 49 43.30 11.54 -12.44
N ARG A 50 42.48 10.49 -12.32
CA ARG A 50 41.17 10.58 -11.67
C ARG A 50 41.36 10.77 -10.16
N GLN A 51 41.20 11.98 -9.66
CA GLN A 51 40.94 12.17 -8.23
C GLN A 51 39.63 11.47 -7.85
N LYS A 52 39.74 10.43 -7.01
CA LYS A 52 38.56 9.78 -6.41
C LYS A 52 37.99 10.73 -5.35
N LEU A 53 36.92 11.44 -5.67
CA LEU A 53 36.00 11.93 -4.65
C LEU A 53 35.55 10.71 -3.82
N LYS A 54 35.82 10.71 -2.51
CA LYS A 54 35.24 9.72 -1.62
C LYS A 54 33.71 9.93 -1.59
N PRO A 55 32.89 8.87 -1.58
CA PRO A 55 31.49 9.02 -1.21
C PRO A 55 31.39 9.53 0.25
N PRO A 56 30.30 10.22 0.63
CA PRO A 56 30.07 10.58 2.02
C PRO A 56 29.95 9.32 2.89
N ASP A 57 30.42 9.42 4.13
CA ASP A 57 30.42 8.33 5.10
C ASP A 57 28.97 7.94 5.49
N PRO A 58 28.56 6.66 5.40
CA PRO A 58 27.23 6.23 5.84
C PRO A 58 27.05 6.28 7.37
N HIS A 59 28.12 6.39 8.16
CA HIS A 59 28.06 6.47 9.62
C HIS A 59 27.89 7.91 10.11
N TRP A 60 26.65 8.40 10.02
CA TRP A 60 26.22 9.60 10.73
C TRP A 60 26.43 9.40 12.25
N LYS A 61 27.26 10.25 12.85
CA LYS A 61 27.32 10.40 14.30
C LYS A 61 26.21 11.34 14.74
N VAL A 62 25.29 10.83 15.55
CA VAL A 62 24.28 11.65 16.25
C VAL A 62 25.00 12.80 16.97
N SER A 63 24.56 14.04 16.73
CA SER A 63 25.12 15.22 17.38
C SER A 63 25.07 15.09 18.91
N GLU A 64 26.04 15.68 19.61
CA GLU A 64 26.24 15.50 21.07
C GLU A 64 25.16 16.11 21.98
N LEU A 65 23.98 16.44 21.43
CA LEU A 65 22.70 16.50 22.14
C LEU A 65 22.39 15.10 22.70
N THR A 66 22.90 14.84 23.90
CA THR A 66 23.27 13.50 24.35
C THR A 66 22.17 12.44 24.27
N THR A 67 22.55 11.23 23.84
CA THR A 67 21.77 10.00 24.03
C THR A 67 21.40 9.79 25.50
N GLN A 68 22.18 10.32 26.45
CA GLN A 68 21.87 10.29 27.89
C GLN A 68 20.58 11.06 28.25
N GLN A 69 20.28 12.18 27.59
CA GLN A 69 19.02 12.92 27.79
C GLN A 69 17.80 12.19 27.20
N PHE A 70 17.96 11.39 26.16
CA PHE A 70 16.88 10.54 25.64
C PHE A 70 16.75 9.19 26.36
N ASN A 71 17.85 8.68 26.93
CA ASN A 71 17.86 7.46 27.74
C ASN A 71 17.13 7.59 29.09
N SER A 72 16.76 8.81 29.53
CA SER A 72 15.73 8.98 30.57
C SER A 72 14.36 8.65 29.97
N LYS A 73 14.08 7.35 29.82
CA LYS A 73 12.93 6.79 29.11
C LYS A 73 11.59 7.41 29.54
N ALA A 74 11.09 8.32 28.70
CA ALA A 74 9.69 8.74 28.65
C ALA A 74 8.99 8.15 27.41
N CYS A 75 9.33 6.90 27.05
CA CYS A 75 8.36 6.05 26.35
C CYS A 75 7.09 6.03 27.22
N PRO A 76 5.89 6.32 26.68
CA PRO A 76 4.71 6.52 27.52
C PRO A 76 4.46 5.28 28.39
N SER A 77 4.55 5.47 29.72
CA SER A 77 4.16 4.44 30.68
C SER A 77 2.76 3.92 30.34
N PRO A 78 2.49 2.60 30.45
CA PRO A 78 1.20 2.03 30.10
C PRO A 78 0.10 2.81 30.83
N ARG A 79 -0.70 3.55 30.05
CA ARG A 79 -1.50 4.67 30.57
C ARG A 79 -2.64 4.19 31.46
N ASP A 80 -3.03 5.06 32.39
CA ASP A 80 -4.00 4.75 33.45
C ASP A 80 -5.29 4.10 32.92
N GLU A 81 -5.77 3.11 33.66
CA GLU A 81 -6.39 1.91 33.09
C GLU A 81 -7.86 2.05 32.67
N GLN A 82 -8.44 3.26 32.73
CA GLN A 82 -9.87 3.47 32.51
C GLN A 82 -10.16 4.63 31.55
N ASN A 83 -10.69 4.25 30.39
CA ASN A 83 -11.32 5.16 29.45
C ASN A 83 -12.74 5.48 29.94
N ASN A 84 -12.93 6.67 30.50
CA ASN A 84 -14.22 7.10 31.07
C ASN A 84 -15.06 7.92 30.09
N VAL A 85 -14.73 7.92 28.79
CA VAL A 85 -15.38 8.74 27.77
C VAL A 85 -16.09 7.88 26.73
N GLY A 86 -17.40 8.11 26.59
CA GLY A 86 -18.24 7.40 25.64
C GLY A 86 -18.92 6.17 26.24
N ASP A 87 -19.96 5.69 25.55
CA ASP A 87 -20.80 4.59 26.05
C ASP A 87 -20.02 3.27 26.02
N GLU A 88 -19.93 2.57 27.16
CA GLU A 88 -19.34 1.22 27.20
C GLU A 88 -20.25 0.24 26.45
N ILE A 89 -19.65 -0.50 25.53
CA ILE A 89 -20.28 -1.60 24.79
C ILE A 89 -19.41 -2.86 24.86
N LYS A 90 -20.01 -3.99 24.49
CA LYS A 90 -19.29 -5.23 24.22
C LYS A 90 -19.15 -5.45 22.72
N VAL A 91 -17.99 -5.94 22.29
CA VAL A 91 -17.73 -6.35 20.91
C VAL A 91 -17.07 -7.72 20.87
N LEU A 92 -17.31 -8.46 19.79
CA LEU A 92 -16.56 -9.67 19.46
C LEU A 92 -15.35 -9.26 18.61
N VAL A 93 -14.18 -9.85 18.87
CA VAL A 93 -12.99 -9.75 18.02
C VAL A 93 -12.74 -11.09 17.32
N ASN A 94 -12.18 -11.10 16.11
CA ASN A 94 -11.85 -12.33 15.37
C ASN A 94 -10.64 -13.12 15.93
N TYR A 95 -10.43 -13.06 17.25
CA TYR A 95 -9.39 -13.77 17.98
C TYR A 95 -10.04 -14.91 18.78
N PHE A 96 -9.45 -16.10 18.71
CA PHE A 96 -9.89 -17.29 19.44
C PHE A 96 -8.88 -17.60 20.55
N PRO A 97 -9.28 -17.63 21.84
CA PRO A 97 -8.38 -17.96 22.94
C PRO A 97 -7.71 -19.33 22.80
N ILE A 98 -6.43 -19.41 23.14
CA ILE A 98 -5.77 -20.70 23.42
C ILE A 98 -5.91 -20.96 24.91
N LEU A 99 -6.64 -22.02 25.23
CA LEU A 99 -7.01 -22.41 26.59
C LEU A 99 -5.90 -23.24 27.24
N ASP A 100 -5.37 -24.21 26.49
CA ASP A 100 -4.31 -25.12 26.92
C ASP A 100 -3.16 -25.16 25.91
N PHE A 101 -1.96 -25.38 26.43
CA PHE A 101 -0.70 -25.50 25.69
C PHE A 101 0.29 -26.32 26.55
N PRO A 102 1.34 -26.93 25.96
CA PRO A 102 2.24 -27.81 26.71
C PRO A 102 3.13 -27.00 27.67
N ARG A 103 3.14 -27.40 28.96
CA ARG A 103 3.85 -26.72 30.07
C ARG A 103 4.97 -27.57 30.69
N SER A 104 5.42 -28.58 29.95
CA SER A 104 6.42 -29.57 30.34
C SER A 104 6.86 -30.33 29.09
N GLY A 105 8.09 -30.84 29.09
CA GLY A 105 8.62 -31.60 27.96
C GLY A 105 9.71 -30.84 27.20
N LEU A 106 10.45 -31.57 26.37
CA LEU A 106 11.63 -31.04 25.66
C LEU A 106 11.31 -30.81 24.18
N VAL A 107 11.45 -29.57 23.71
CA VAL A 107 11.37 -29.26 22.28
C VAL A 107 12.76 -29.21 21.66
N TYR A 108 13.06 -30.16 20.78
CA TYR A 108 14.31 -30.21 20.02
C TYR A 108 14.18 -29.39 18.74
N GLN A 109 15.26 -28.75 18.31
CA GLN A 109 15.33 -27.95 17.08
C GLN A 109 16.31 -28.59 16.09
N TYR A 110 15.94 -28.58 14.81
CA TYR A 110 16.79 -29.03 13.70
C TYR A 110 16.83 -28.00 12.56
N ASP A 111 17.99 -27.86 11.93
CA ASP A 111 18.17 -27.15 10.65
C ASP A 111 18.11 -28.17 9.51
N ILE A 112 17.21 -27.93 8.55
CA ILE A 112 17.02 -28.73 7.33
C ILE A 112 17.39 -27.90 6.10
N GLN A 113 18.25 -28.47 5.25
CA GLN A 113 18.70 -27.88 4.00
C GLN A 113 18.36 -28.82 2.85
N ILE A 114 17.55 -28.34 1.90
CA ILE A 114 17.07 -29.11 0.75
C ILE A 114 17.73 -28.55 -0.51
N ASN A 115 18.69 -29.30 -1.03
CA ASN A 115 19.53 -28.93 -2.17
C ASN A 115 19.21 -29.78 -3.40
N ASN A 116 19.59 -29.29 -4.57
CA ASN A 116 19.66 -30.08 -5.80
C ASN A 116 21.00 -29.85 -6.51
N LYS A 117 21.36 -30.73 -7.45
CA LYS A 117 22.60 -30.71 -8.25
C LYS A 117 22.81 -29.43 -9.11
N LYS A 118 21.93 -28.42 -8.98
CA LYS A 118 21.96 -27.13 -9.69
C LYS A 118 21.93 -25.92 -8.74
N GLY A 119 21.94 -26.11 -7.42
CA GLY A 119 21.96 -25.03 -6.42
C GLY A 119 20.77 -24.05 -6.50
N SER A 120 19.63 -24.49 -7.04
CA SER A 120 18.55 -23.58 -7.45
C SER A 120 17.48 -23.43 -6.36
N GLU A 121 17.22 -22.20 -5.90
CA GLU A 121 16.21 -21.95 -4.84
C GLU A 121 14.83 -22.54 -5.17
N HIS A 122 14.23 -23.14 -4.15
CA HIS A 122 12.94 -23.80 -4.22
C HIS A 122 11.81 -22.88 -3.74
N THR A 123 10.61 -23.02 -4.30
CA THR A 123 9.41 -22.37 -3.75
C THR A 123 9.00 -23.05 -2.45
N LEU A 124 8.47 -22.31 -1.47
CA LEU A 124 8.07 -22.84 -0.15
C LEU A 124 7.24 -24.13 -0.24
N TYR A 125 6.20 -24.13 -1.09
CA TYR A 125 5.38 -25.31 -1.40
C TYR A 125 6.22 -26.54 -1.82
N ARG A 126 7.27 -26.34 -2.62
CA ARG A 126 8.14 -27.42 -3.08
C ARG A 126 9.15 -27.85 -2.01
N GLN A 127 9.63 -26.93 -1.16
CA GLN A 127 10.41 -27.31 0.03
C GLN A 127 9.57 -28.19 0.95
N ARG A 128 8.30 -27.82 1.19
CA ARG A 128 7.37 -28.64 1.97
C ARG A 128 7.10 -30.02 1.36
N ALA A 129 6.84 -30.09 0.05
CA ALA A 129 6.62 -31.38 -0.63
C ALA A 129 7.85 -32.31 -0.56
N LEU A 130 9.07 -31.77 -0.61
CA LEU A 130 10.30 -32.55 -0.45
C LEU A 130 10.51 -32.98 1.02
N TYR A 131 10.25 -32.09 1.99
CA TYR A 131 10.23 -32.41 3.41
C TYR A 131 9.20 -33.50 3.76
N GLN A 132 7.98 -33.45 3.21
CA GLN A 132 6.95 -34.48 3.40
C GLN A 132 7.39 -35.84 2.83
N CYS A 133 8.06 -35.84 1.68
CA CYS A 133 8.61 -37.07 1.09
C CYS A 133 9.72 -37.67 1.97
N TRP A 134 10.62 -36.83 2.48
CA TRP A 134 11.64 -37.23 3.45
C TRP A 134 11.04 -37.76 4.75
N LEU A 135 10.16 -36.99 5.38
CA LEU A 135 9.54 -37.33 6.65
C LEU A 135 8.77 -38.67 6.57
N SER A 136 8.11 -38.93 5.44
CA SER A 136 7.45 -40.22 5.17
C SER A 136 8.45 -41.38 5.12
N GLN A 137 9.54 -41.26 4.33
CA GLN A 137 10.59 -42.27 4.27
C GLN A 137 11.29 -42.49 5.62
N TYR A 138 11.52 -41.40 6.36
CA TYR A 138 12.18 -41.40 7.66
C TYR A 138 11.31 -42.03 8.76
N CYS A 139 9.99 -41.76 8.79
CA CYS A 139 9.07 -42.43 9.71
C CYS A 139 8.86 -43.92 9.35
N CYS A 140 8.94 -44.30 8.07
CA CYS A 140 8.95 -45.71 7.67
C CYS A 140 10.23 -46.45 8.09
N LYS A 141 11.34 -45.73 8.25
CA LYS A 141 12.65 -46.24 8.72
C LYS A 141 12.72 -46.34 10.25
N TYR A 142 11.95 -45.49 10.95
CA TYR A 142 11.86 -45.41 12.41
C TYR A 142 10.39 -45.37 12.87
N PRO A 143 9.67 -46.52 12.89
CA PRO A 143 8.23 -46.59 13.18
C PRO A 143 7.83 -46.15 14.60
N GLU A 144 8.80 -46.00 15.51
CA GLU A 144 8.63 -45.46 16.85
C GLU A 144 8.33 -43.95 16.88
N ILE A 145 8.58 -43.24 15.77
CA ILE A 145 8.40 -41.78 15.67
C ILE A 145 6.93 -41.43 15.47
N TYR A 146 6.38 -40.60 16.36
CA TYR A 146 5.05 -40.06 16.18
C TYR A 146 5.08 -38.80 15.31
N GLN A 147 4.84 -38.95 14.01
CA GLN A 147 4.92 -37.88 13.02
C GLN A 147 4.18 -36.57 13.41
N PRO A 148 2.98 -36.59 14.03
CA PRO A 148 2.31 -35.36 14.47
C PRO A 148 3.03 -34.54 15.56
N LYS A 149 4.02 -35.13 16.24
CA LYS A 149 4.97 -34.43 17.13
C LYS A 149 6.18 -33.85 16.38
N ILE A 150 6.13 -33.72 15.05
CA ILE A 150 7.16 -33.10 14.17
C ILE A 150 6.49 -31.99 13.35
N VAL A 151 7.07 -30.78 13.35
CA VAL A 151 6.53 -29.62 12.63
C VAL A 151 7.60 -28.80 11.91
N PHE A 152 7.28 -28.16 10.78
CA PHE A 152 8.25 -27.52 9.87
C PHE A 152 7.82 -26.13 9.38
N ASP A 153 8.72 -25.15 9.51
CA ASP A 153 8.50 -23.72 9.21
C ASP A 153 8.33 -23.35 7.73
N ASN A 154 8.25 -24.34 6.83
CA ASN A 154 8.25 -24.22 5.37
C ASN A 154 9.56 -23.71 4.75
N ARG A 155 10.67 -23.59 5.49
CA ARG A 155 11.94 -23.02 5.01
C ARG A 155 13.17 -23.84 5.37
N LYS A 156 13.46 -23.95 6.68
CA LYS A 156 14.73 -24.45 7.23
C LYS A 156 14.64 -25.04 8.65
N ILE A 157 13.56 -24.83 9.41
CA ILE A 157 13.51 -25.20 10.82
C ILE A 157 12.45 -26.24 11.08
N ILE A 158 12.87 -27.38 11.63
CA ILE A 158 12.00 -28.43 12.17
C ILE A 158 12.05 -28.35 13.70
N PHE A 159 10.90 -28.55 14.34
CA PHE A 159 10.79 -28.73 15.79
C PHE A 159 10.11 -30.06 16.11
N THR A 160 10.54 -30.71 17.20
CA THR A 160 9.93 -31.95 17.72
C THR A 160 9.69 -31.89 19.22
N LEU A 161 8.59 -32.48 19.71
CA LEU A 161 8.21 -32.47 21.14
C LEU A 161 8.38 -33.86 21.78
N ASP A 162 9.24 -33.96 22.79
CA ASP A 162 9.60 -35.18 23.55
C ASP A 162 10.10 -36.37 22.72
N GLN A 163 10.51 -36.11 21.48
CA GLN A 163 11.14 -37.13 20.62
C GLN A 163 12.38 -36.53 19.94
N GLN A 164 13.56 -37.08 20.23
CA GLN A 164 14.75 -36.79 19.45
C GLN A 164 14.75 -37.69 18.20
N LEU A 165 14.97 -37.10 17.03
CA LEU A 165 15.07 -37.83 15.76
C LEU A 165 16.25 -38.82 15.79
N PRO A 166 16.03 -40.14 15.63
CA PRO A 166 17.07 -41.17 15.70
C PRO A 166 18.23 -40.96 14.71
N ASN A 167 19.45 -41.10 15.21
CA ASN A 167 20.69 -40.88 14.46
C ASN A 167 20.82 -39.45 13.85
N ILE A 168 20.10 -38.45 14.38
CA ILE A 168 20.31 -37.04 14.04
C ILE A 168 20.78 -36.26 15.27
N ASP A 169 22.07 -35.93 15.28
CA ASP A 169 22.74 -35.06 16.24
C ASP A 169 23.24 -33.76 15.56
N GLU A 170 24.19 -33.07 16.17
CA GLU A 170 24.78 -31.82 15.65
C GLU A 170 25.72 -32.01 14.44
N THR A 171 26.22 -33.22 14.21
CA THR A 171 26.95 -33.56 12.97
C THR A 171 25.97 -33.68 11.80
N GLY A 172 24.79 -34.25 12.08
CA GLY A 172 23.67 -34.38 11.15
C GLY A 172 23.78 -35.53 10.16
N ILE A 173 22.72 -35.70 9.38
CA ILE A 173 22.63 -36.68 8.29
C ILE A 173 22.42 -36.00 6.94
N THR A 174 22.83 -36.67 5.87
CA THR A 174 22.48 -36.35 4.49
C THR A 174 21.80 -37.56 3.86
N GLU A 175 20.55 -37.40 3.43
CA GLU A 175 19.80 -38.43 2.71
C GLU A 175 19.43 -37.92 1.30
N ILE A 176 19.40 -38.83 0.31
CA ILE A 176 19.14 -38.49 -1.09
C ILE A 176 17.77 -39.02 -1.50
N ILE A 177 16.89 -38.13 -1.99
CA ILE A 177 15.52 -38.47 -2.37
C ILE A 177 15.28 -38.22 -3.87
N PRO A 178 14.87 -39.24 -4.64
CA PRO A 178 14.42 -39.05 -6.01
C PRO A 178 13.01 -38.46 -6.03
N ALA A 179 12.85 -37.27 -6.61
CA ALA A 179 11.54 -36.61 -6.70
C ALA A 179 11.32 -35.93 -8.07
N LEU A 180 10.06 -35.84 -8.50
CA LEU A 180 9.71 -35.20 -9.77
C LEU A 180 9.96 -33.69 -9.72
N ASN A 181 10.83 -33.18 -10.59
CA ASN A 181 11.20 -31.76 -10.69
C ASN A 181 10.11 -30.90 -11.36
N ARG A 182 10.36 -29.59 -11.59
CA ARG A 182 9.36 -28.66 -12.14
C ARG A 182 8.87 -29.01 -13.57
N VAL A 183 9.59 -29.87 -14.29
CA VAL A 183 9.24 -30.40 -15.62
C VAL A 183 8.79 -31.88 -15.58
N ASN A 184 8.54 -32.43 -14.39
CA ASN A 184 8.18 -33.84 -14.15
C ASN A 184 9.23 -34.86 -14.62
N CYS A 185 10.51 -34.49 -14.64
CA CYS A 185 11.60 -35.46 -14.70
C CYS A 185 11.99 -35.85 -13.27
N LEU A 186 12.34 -37.12 -13.03
CA LEU A 186 12.90 -37.54 -11.75
C LEU A 186 14.28 -36.87 -11.57
N GLU A 187 14.52 -36.28 -10.41
CA GLU A 187 15.77 -35.59 -10.05
C GLU A 187 16.10 -35.89 -8.58
N ASP A 188 17.38 -36.11 -8.28
CA ASP A 188 17.84 -36.39 -6.92
C ASP A 188 17.95 -35.08 -6.12
N TYR A 189 17.31 -35.05 -4.96
CA TYR A 189 17.41 -33.97 -3.98
C TYR A 189 18.22 -34.44 -2.79
N GLU A 190 19.17 -33.61 -2.37
CA GLU A 190 20.02 -33.84 -1.21
C GLU A 190 19.40 -33.12 -0.02
N ILE A 191 19.08 -33.87 1.04
CA ILE A 191 18.40 -33.34 2.23
C ILE A 191 19.32 -33.56 3.42
N CYS A 192 19.89 -32.45 3.91
CA CYS A 192 20.77 -32.43 5.07
C CYS A 192 19.96 -31.98 6.29
N VAL A 193 19.98 -32.75 7.38
CA VAL A 193 19.26 -32.43 8.63
C VAL A 193 20.19 -32.61 9.82
N LYS A 194 20.27 -31.60 10.70
CA LYS A 194 21.11 -31.61 11.91
C LYS A 194 20.40 -30.97 13.11
N ARG A 195 20.69 -31.45 14.32
CA ARG A 195 20.24 -30.84 15.58
C ARG A 195 20.93 -29.49 15.80
N VAL A 196 20.24 -28.52 16.39
CA VAL A 196 20.76 -27.15 16.60
C VAL A 196 20.49 -26.66 18.01
N GLY A 197 21.54 -26.64 18.82
CA GLY A 197 21.52 -26.15 20.20
C GLY A 197 20.81 -27.08 21.17
N ASP A 198 20.77 -26.66 22.43
CA ASP A 198 20.15 -27.42 23.52
C ASP A 198 18.62 -27.53 23.38
N PRO A 199 18.00 -28.61 23.90
CA PRO A 199 16.55 -28.75 23.92
C PRO A 199 15.88 -27.64 24.75
N ILE A 200 14.75 -27.15 24.26
CA ILE A 200 13.95 -26.12 24.91
C ILE A 200 13.04 -26.82 25.93
N ASP A 201 13.41 -26.80 27.21
CA ASP A 201 12.56 -27.34 28.27
C ASP A 201 11.35 -26.43 28.52
N LEU A 202 10.15 -26.94 28.23
CA LEU A 202 8.88 -26.25 28.45
C LEU A 202 8.44 -26.23 29.91
N SER A 203 9.13 -26.92 30.84
CA SER A 203 8.82 -26.84 32.29
C SER A 203 8.96 -25.41 32.85
N LEU A 204 9.77 -24.57 32.18
CA LEU A 204 9.91 -23.15 32.45
C LEU A 204 8.60 -22.36 32.22
N LEU A 205 7.67 -22.88 31.42
CA LEU A 205 6.28 -22.40 31.30
C LEU A 205 5.42 -22.85 32.51
N ASN A 206 5.96 -22.70 33.72
CA ASN A 206 5.40 -23.21 34.98
C ASN A 206 3.88 -22.96 35.07
N PRO A 207 3.05 -23.98 35.39
CA PRO A 207 1.59 -23.88 35.31
C PRO A 207 0.94 -22.85 36.24
N LEU A 208 1.67 -22.32 37.24
CA LEU A 208 1.22 -21.24 38.13
C LEU A 208 1.61 -19.84 37.63
N ARG A 209 2.48 -19.72 36.62
CA ARG A 209 2.99 -18.44 36.13
C ARG A 209 2.23 -17.94 34.90
N THR A 210 1.92 -16.66 34.87
CA THR A 210 1.50 -15.95 33.64
C THR A 210 2.73 -15.55 32.82
N PHE A 211 2.58 -15.29 31.52
CA PHE A 211 3.69 -14.75 30.71
C PHE A 211 4.26 -13.44 31.29
N HIS A 212 3.49 -12.64 32.05
CA HIS A 212 3.99 -11.46 32.77
C HIS A 212 5.10 -11.79 33.76
N GLN A 213 4.91 -12.87 34.52
CA GLN A 213 5.85 -13.35 35.52
C GLN A 213 7.04 -14.08 34.89
N MET A 214 7.00 -14.33 33.57
CA MET A 214 8.12 -14.85 32.79
C MET A 214 8.88 -13.70 32.12
N GLU A 215 8.21 -12.71 31.53
CA GLU A 215 8.84 -11.53 30.91
C GLU A 215 9.60 -10.66 31.93
N ASN A 216 9.20 -10.68 33.22
CA ASN A 216 9.86 -9.96 34.31
C ASN A 216 10.86 -10.81 35.12
N ASP A 217 10.99 -12.12 34.88
CA ASP A 217 11.96 -12.98 35.58
C ASP A 217 13.32 -12.87 34.88
N SER A 218 14.35 -12.41 35.60
CA SER A 218 15.71 -12.27 35.06
C SER A 218 16.33 -13.58 34.56
N ASN A 219 15.75 -14.73 34.91
CA ASN A 219 16.15 -16.06 34.44
C ASN A 219 15.48 -16.45 33.10
N ILE A 220 14.38 -15.81 32.68
CA ILE A 220 13.65 -16.14 31.45
C ILE A 220 13.76 -14.99 30.45
N ASN A 221 14.73 -15.09 29.53
CA ASN A 221 14.97 -14.08 28.50
C ASN A 221 13.76 -13.96 27.54
N PHE A 222 13.34 -12.74 27.20
CA PHE A 222 12.29 -12.44 26.20
C PHE A 222 12.44 -13.24 24.87
N ASN A 223 13.68 -13.48 24.42
CA ASN A 223 13.98 -14.29 23.23
C ASN A 223 13.44 -15.73 23.33
N TYR A 224 13.41 -16.33 24.53
CA TYR A 224 12.86 -17.66 24.79
C TYR A 224 11.33 -17.67 24.58
N ILE A 225 10.63 -16.64 25.07
CA ILE A 225 9.17 -16.47 24.88
C ILE A 225 8.84 -16.27 23.38
N GLN A 226 9.62 -15.47 22.65
CA GLN A 226 9.44 -15.33 21.20
C GLN A 226 9.72 -16.63 20.44
N LYS A 227 10.70 -17.44 20.88
CA LYS A 227 11.00 -18.76 20.31
C LYS A 227 9.80 -19.73 20.49
N ILE A 228 9.18 -19.74 21.68
CA ILE A 228 7.98 -20.55 21.95
C ILE A 228 6.78 -20.08 21.14
N LYS A 229 6.56 -18.76 21.03
CA LYS A 229 5.54 -18.19 20.15
C LYS A 229 5.76 -18.56 18.67
N GLN A 230 7.00 -18.63 18.21
CA GLN A 230 7.33 -19.14 16.88
C GLN A 230 6.97 -20.64 16.74
N ILE A 231 7.37 -21.47 17.71
CA ILE A 231 7.08 -22.92 17.71
C ILE A 231 5.58 -23.18 17.66
N PHE A 232 4.79 -22.62 18.59
CA PHE A 232 3.35 -22.82 18.60
C PHE A 232 2.66 -22.25 17.35
N SER A 233 3.17 -21.16 16.75
CA SER A 233 2.67 -20.69 15.46
C SER A 233 2.96 -21.65 14.31
N ILE A 234 4.06 -22.41 14.35
CA ILE A 234 4.36 -23.45 13.34
C ILE A 234 3.44 -24.66 13.55
N VAL A 235 3.24 -25.12 14.80
CA VAL A 235 2.30 -26.21 15.12
C VAL A 235 0.89 -25.91 14.63
N LEU A 236 0.37 -24.72 14.96
CA LEU A 236 -0.94 -24.23 14.52
C LEU A 236 -1.06 -24.06 12.99
N HIS A 237 0.04 -24.14 12.24
CA HIS A 237 0.07 -24.00 10.78
C HIS A 237 0.54 -25.27 10.05
N GLU A 238 0.95 -26.33 10.73
CA GLU A 238 1.58 -27.52 10.11
C GLU A 238 0.61 -28.29 9.19
N ASN A 239 -0.62 -28.53 9.66
CA ASN A 239 -1.65 -29.23 8.91
C ASN A 239 -2.14 -28.43 7.70
N CYS A 240 -2.50 -27.15 7.89
CA CYS A 240 -2.98 -26.30 6.80
C CYS A 240 -1.86 -25.95 5.81
N SER A 241 -0.60 -25.84 6.25
CA SER A 241 0.55 -25.74 5.32
C SER A 241 0.69 -26.99 4.45
N SER A 242 0.36 -28.16 4.99
CA SER A 242 0.49 -29.45 4.29
C SER A 242 -0.57 -29.68 3.23
N HIS A 243 -1.74 -29.04 3.35
CA HIS A 243 -2.86 -29.18 2.42
C HIS A 243 -3.08 -27.95 1.52
N ALA A 244 -2.54 -26.78 1.88
CA ALA A 244 -2.68 -25.56 1.08
C ALA A 244 -1.94 -25.63 -0.26
N THR A 245 -2.70 -25.57 -1.36
CA THR A 245 -2.18 -25.43 -2.73
C THR A 245 -1.28 -24.21 -2.89
N TYR A 246 -1.51 -23.14 -2.12
CA TYR A 246 -0.68 -21.95 -2.13
C TYR A 246 -0.64 -21.22 -0.77
N ILE A 247 0.57 -20.92 -0.30
CA ILE A 247 0.82 -20.18 0.96
C ILE A 247 1.44 -18.82 0.62
N TYR A 248 0.99 -17.76 1.30
CA TYR A 248 1.56 -16.41 1.17
C TYR A 248 1.51 -15.65 2.49
N ASN A 249 2.68 -15.24 2.98
CA ASN A 249 2.87 -14.69 4.33
C ASN A 249 2.29 -15.64 5.38
N ARG A 250 1.18 -15.28 6.03
CA ARG A 250 0.42 -16.12 6.97
C ARG A 250 -1.00 -16.44 6.45
N SER A 251 -1.17 -16.49 5.13
CA SER A 251 -2.44 -16.87 4.49
C SER A 251 -2.31 -18.14 3.65
N PHE A 252 -3.32 -19.00 3.80
CA PHE A 252 -3.41 -20.34 3.23
C PHE A 252 -4.57 -20.38 2.23
N PHE A 253 -4.32 -20.93 1.04
CA PHE A 253 -5.29 -21.04 -0.05
C PHE A 253 -5.25 -22.47 -0.61
N THR A 254 -6.41 -23.11 -0.67
CA THR A 254 -6.60 -24.43 -1.28
C THR A 254 -7.39 -24.26 -2.58
N GLN A 255 -7.11 -25.10 -3.57
CA GLN A 255 -7.85 -25.12 -4.84
C GLN A 255 -9.32 -25.53 -4.61
N PRO A 256 -10.31 -24.72 -5.02
CA PRO A 256 -11.71 -25.05 -4.83
C PRO A 256 -12.13 -26.32 -5.57
N THR A 257 -12.87 -27.18 -4.88
CA THR A 257 -13.55 -28.37 -5.42
C THR A 257 -15.01 -28.06 -5.76
N LEU A 258 -15.72 -28.97 -6.43
CA LEU A 258 -17.17 -28.86 -6.67
C LEU A 258 -18.00 -28.82 -5.37
N GLU A 259 -17.46 -29.38 -4.29
CA GLU A 259 -18.09 -29.40 -2.96
C GLU A 259 -17.71 -28.15 -2.13
N ASN A 260 -16.66 -27.42 -2.55
CA ASN A 260 -16.11 -26.25 -1.86
C ASN A 260 -16.13 -24.99 -2.75
N GLU A 261 -17.19 -24.81 -3.57
CA GLU A 261 -17.39 -23.63 -4.41
C GLU A 261 -17.56 -22.31 -3.61
N HIS A 262 -17.76 -22.39 -2.29
CA HIS A 262 -17.98 -21.27 -1.37
C HIS A 262 -16.73 -20.38 -1.15
N GLY A 263 -16.24 -19.79 -2.23
CA GLY A 263 -15.00 -19.03 -2.28
C GLY A 263 -14.38 -18.91 -3.67
N TYR A 264 -14.86 -19.69 -4.64
CA TYR A 264 -14.48 -19.57 -6.04
C TYR A 264 -15.35 -18.53 -6.76
N TRP A 265 -14.73 -17.55 -7.39
CA TRP A 265 -15.45 -16.62 -8.28
C TRP A 265 -14.66 -16.37 -9.55
N ASP A 266 -15.23 -16.72 -10.70
CA ASP A 266 -14.68 -16.33 -12.00
C ASP A 266 -14.66 -14.80 -12.15
N LEU A 267 -13.53 -14.27 -12.61
CA LEU A 267 -13.29 -12.86 -12.86
C LEU A 267 -13.08 -12.58 -14.36
N GLY A 268 -13.29 -13.57 -15.24
CA GLY A 268 -13.02 -13.46 -16.66
C GLY A 268 -11.53 -13.45 -17.01
N LEU A 269 -11.22 -13.38 -18.31
CA LEU A 269 -9.84 -13.45 -18.84
C LEU A 269 -9.04 -14.66 -18.31
N GLY A 270 -9.70 -15.77 -18.02
CA GLY A 270 -9.07 -16.98 -17.47
C GLY A 270 -8.61 -16.88 -16.02
N LYS A 271 -9.17 -15.96 -15.21
CA LYS A 271 -8.74 -15.70 -13.83
C LYS A 271 -9.90 -15.87 -12.87
N ALA A 272 -9.64 -16.43 -11.69
CA ALA A 272 -10.64 -16.60 -10.64
C ALA A 272 -10.10 -16.17 -9.27
N SER A 273 -10.97 -15.67 -8.42
CA SER A 273 -10.69 -15.52 -6.99
C SER A 273 -10.80 -16.88 -6.31
N TRP A 274 -9.86 -17.18 -5.42
CA TRP A 274 -9.99 -18.23 -4.42
C TRP A 274 -10.09 -17.56 -3.03
N ARG A 275 -11.02 -18.05 -2.21
CA ARG A 275 -11.04 -17.79 -0.77
C ARG A 275 -9.98 -18.65 -0.09
N GLY A 276 -9.47 -18.12 1.00
CA GLY A 276 -8.63 -18.81 1.96
C GLY A 276 -8.75 -18.10 3.29
N PHE A 277 -7.79 -18.32 4.18
CA PHE A 277 -7.76 -17.67 5.48
C PHE A 277 -6.37 -17.12 5.79
N TYR A 278 -6.33 -16.06 6.59
CA TYR A 278 -5.15 -15.62 7.33
C TYR A 278 -5.24 -16.17 8.74
N SER A 279 -4.11 -16.63 9.28
CA SER A 279 -4.03 -17.22 10.61
C SER A 279 -2.75 -16.77 11.31
N CYS A 280 -2.83 -16.28 12.55
CA CYS A 280 -1.66 -15.79 13.28
C CYS A 280 -1.79 -15.98 14.79
N LEU A 281 -0.73 -16.50 15.41
CA LEU A 281 -0.59 -16.49 16.86
C LEU A 281 -0.22 -15.07 17.36
N VAL A 282 -1.09 -14.51 18.18
CA VAL A 282 -0.93 -13.25 18.91
C VAL A 282 -0.70 -13.61 20.38
N LEU A 283 0.07 -12.79 21.09
CA LEU A 283 0.09 -12.81 22.55
C LEU A 283 -0.69 -11.58 23.00
N ALA A 284 -1.72 -11.76 23.81
CA ALA A 284 -2.46 -10.67 24.43
C ALA A 284 -1.72 -10.26 25.70
N ASN A 285 -0.68 -9.44 25.57
CA ASN A 285 0.22 -9.16 26.69
C ASN A 285 -0.40 -8.31 27.82
N GLY A 286 -1.70 -7.96 27.79
CA GLY A 286 -2.41 -7.38 28.93
C GLY A 286 -3.22 -8.39 29.76
N THR A 287 -3.59 -9.54 29.18
CA THR A 287 -4.16 -10.71 29.90
C THR A 287 -3.20 -11.89 29.98
N HIS A 288 -2.06 -11.80 29.29
CA HIS A 288 -1.03 -12.82 29.13
C HIS A 288 -1.55 -14.14 28.54
N GLN A 289 -2.59 -14.05 27.70
CA GLN A 289 -3.18 -15.18 27.00
C GLN A 289 -2.63 -15.29 25.58
N LEU A 290 -2.38 -16.51 25.11
CA LEU A 290 -2.13 -16.79 23.69
C LEU A 290 -3.46 -16.73 22.94
N LEU A 291 -3.54 -15.92 21.87
CA LEU A 291 -4.76 -15.72 21.08
C LEU A 291 -4.51 -16.03 19.60
N MET A 292 -5.45 -16.70 18.97
CA MET A 292 -5.40 -17.06 17.56
C MET A 292 -6.24 -16.10 16.70
N ASN A 293 -5.58 -15.18 15.99
CA ASN A 293 -6.22 -14.28 15.03
C ASN A 293 -6.50 -15.02 13.72
N LEU A 294 -7.78 -15.16 13.36
CA LEU A 294 -8.25 -15.86 12.16
C LEU A 294 -9.11 -14.90 11.32
N ASP A 295 -8.73 -14.63 10.07
CA ASP A 295 -9.34 -13.59 9.20
C ASP A 295 -9.55 -14.11 7.77
N VAL A 296 -10.64 -13.69 7.10
CA VAL A 296 -10.97 -14.23 5.76
C VAL A 296 -10.08 -13.59 4.69
N SER A 297 -9.37 -14.41 3.93
CA SER A 297 -8.42 -13.97 2.91
C SER A 297 -8.91 -14.32 1.50
N HIS A 298 -8.53 -13.51 0.51
CA HIS A 298 -8.89 -13.72 -0.89
C HIS A 298 -7.69 -13.39 -1.78
N ALA A 299 -7.40 -14.27 -2.75
CA ALA A 299 -6.35 -14.07 -3.73
C ALA A 299 -6.82 -14.51 -5.12
N VAL A 300 -6.37 -13.81 -6.16
CA VAL A 300 -6.70 -14.17 -7.55
C VAL A 300 -5.65 -15.11 -8.09
N PHE A 301 -6.10 -16.20 -8.69
CA PHE A 301 -5.31 -17.19 -9.39
C PHE A 301 -5.71 -17.23 -10.86
N GLN A 302 -4.82 -17.73 -11.69
CA GLN A 302 -5.18 -18.23 -13.01
C GLN A 302 -6.13 -19.43 -12.83
N LYS A 303 -7.16 -19.55 -13.66
CA LYS A 303 -8.03 -20.75 -13.69
C LYS A 303 -7.23 -21.94 -14.18
N GLU A 304 -7.39 -23.08 -13.50
CA GLU A 304 -6.98 -24.36 -14.06
C GLU A 304 -8.04 -24.83 -15.06
N GLN A 305 -7.66 -24.93 -16.33
CA GLN A 305 -8.51 -25.32 -17.45
C GLN A 305 -7.65 -25.57 -18.69
N SER A 306 -8.22 -26.17 -19.74
CA SER A 306 -7.53 -26.31 -21.02
C SER A 306 -7.18 -24.95 -21.62
N PHE A 307 -6.14 -24.87 -22.45
CA PHE A 307 -5.81 -23.63 -23.14
C PHE A 307 -6.92 -23.22 -24.13
N LEU A 308 -7.72 -24.18 -24.63
CA LEU A 308 -8.87 -23.90 -25.49
C LEU A 308 -10.02 -23.23 -24.72
N ASP A 309 -10.25 -23.62 -23.46
CA ASP A 309 -11.19 -22.91 -22.56
C ASP A 309 -10.66 -21.52 -22.20
N PHE A 310 -9.36 -21.40 -21.90
CA PHE A 310 -8.70 -20.12 -21.67
C PHE A 310 -8.80 -19.17 -22.88
N LEU A 311 -8.66 -19.71 -24.10
CA LEU A 311 -8.85 -18.96 -25.34
C LEU A 311 -10.29 -18.44 -25.45
N CYS A 312 -11.29 -19.24 -25.09
CA CYS A 312 -12.70 -18.81 -25.06
C CYS A 312 -12.94 -17.70 -24.02
N ASP A 313 -12.42 -17.85 -22.80
CA ASP A 313 -12.51 -16.84 -21.73
C ASP A 313 -11.88 -15.50 -22.15
N VAL A 314 -10.68 -15.53 -22.76
CA VAL A 314 -9.98 -14.30 -23.20
C VAL A 314 -10.70 -13.65 -24.38
N MET A 315 -11.05 -14.42 -25.41
CA MET A 315 -11.63 -13.86 -26.63
C MET A 315 -13.03 -13.27 -26.41
N LEU A 316 -13.78 -13.73 -25.41
CA LEU A 316 -15.05 -13.11 -24.97
C LEU A 316 -14.89 -11.62 -24.60
N HIS A 317 -13.77 -11.25 -23.97
CA HIS A 317 -13.48 -9.87 -23.52
C HIS A 317 -12.69 -9.03 -24.53
N SER A 318 -12.29 -9.59 -25.68
CA SER A 318 -11.57 -8.86 -26.74
C SER A 318 -12.44 -7.71 -27.32
N PRO A 319 -11.85 -6.69 -27.98
CA PRO A 319 -12.61 -5.55 -28.52
C PRO A 319 -13.70 -5.97 -29.52
N LEU A 320 -13.38 -6.87 -30.46
CA LEU A 320 -14.37 -7.46 -31.36
C LEU A 320 -15.26 -8.50 -30.67
N GLY A 321 -14.76 -9.26 -29.69
CA GLY A 321 -15.55 -10.17 -28.87
C GLY A 321 -16.70 -9.48 -28.12
N LYS A 322 -16.41 -8.37 -27.43
CA LYS A 322 -17.41 -7.52 -26.78
C LYS A 322 -18.47 -7.05 -27.79
N ARG A 323 -18.10 -6.70 -29.03
CA ARG A 323 -19.06 -6.30 -30.09
C ARG A 323 -19.89 -7.45 -30.66
N HIS A 324 -19.29 -8.65 -30.78
CA HIS A 324 -19.93 -9.83 -31.38
C HIS A 324 -20.90 -10.50 -30.39
N TYR A 325 -20.43 -10.80 -29.18
CA TYR A 325 -21.22 -11.55 -28.19
C TYR A 325 -22.24 -10.70 -27.43
N SER A 326 -22.04 -9.37 -27.29
CA SER A 326 -23.04 -8.50 -26.62
C SER A 326 -24.29 -8.23 -27.47
N ARG A 327 -24.33 -8.64 -28.75
CA ARG A 327 -25.52 -8.46 -29.62
C ARG A 327 -26.60 -9.53 -29.44
N GLY A 328 -26.41 -10.51 -28.54
CA GLY A 328 -27.48 -11.45 -28.19
C GLY A 328 -27.18 -12.37 -27.01
N ARG A 329 -27.95 -12.21 -25.92
CA ARG A 329 -27.94 -13.01 -24.67
C ARG A 329 -26.75 -12.75 -23.75
N ASN A 330 -26.94 -13.02 -22.45
CA ASN A 330 -25.84 -13.07 -21.46
C ASN A 330 -25.03 -14.36 -21.67
N VAL A 331 -24.07 -14.33 -22.60
CA VAL A 331 -23.20 -15.47 -22.90
C VAL A 331 -22.03 -15.48 -21.91
N ASN A 332 -22.15 -16.25 -20.83
CA ASN A 332 -21.11 -16.38 -19.79
C ASN A 332 -19.84 -17.12 -20.27
N LYS A 333 -19.88 -17.83 -21.40
CA LYS A 333 -18.73 -18.52 -22.01
C LYS A 333 -18.88 -18.57 -23.52
N ALA A 334 -17.87 -18.11 -24.26
CA ALA A 334 -17.86 -18.23 -25.72
C ALA A 334 -17.74 -19.70 -26.15
N LYS A 335 -18.37 -20.07 -27.28
CA LYS A 335 -18.18 -21.42 -27.86
C LYS A 335 -16.85 -21.49 -28.60
N LEU A 336 -16.11 -22.58 -28.39
CA LEU A 336 -14.82 -22.81 -29.05
C LEU A 336 -14.92 -22.76 -30.58
N GLU A 337 -15.95 -23.39 -31.17
CA GLU A 337 -16.17 -23.37 -32.62
C GLU A 337 -16.34 -21.95 -33.19
N ASP A 338 -17.06 -21.08 -32.48
CA ASP A 338 -17.30 -19.70 -32.91
C ASP A 338 -16.03 -18.86 -32.76
N VAL A 339 -15.24 -19.09 -31.70
CA VAL A 339 -13.91 -18.46 -31.49
C VAL A 339 -12.90 -18.92 -32.55
N VAL A 340 -12.82 -20.21 -32.84
CA VAL A 340 -11.95 -20.77 -33.90
C VAL A 340 -12.38 -20.25 -35.27
N ARG A 341 -13.69 -20.23 -35.57
CA ARG A 341 -14.20 -19.66 -36.83
C ARG A 341 -13.88 -18.17 -36.95
N PHE A 342 -14.06 -17.40 -35.88
CA PHE A 342 -13.75 -15.97 -35.83
C PHE A 342 -12.26 -15.68 -36.06
N LEU A 343 -11.36 -16.43 -35.42
CA LEU A 343 -9.92 -16.34 -35.64
C LEU A 343 -9.59 -16.70 -37.10
N ASN A 344 -9.97 -17.89 -37.56
CA ASN A 344 -9.66 -18.37 -38.91
C ASN A 344 -10.17 -17.42 -40.01
N GLN A 345 -11.44 -16.98 -39.95
CA GLN A 345 -12.05 -16.10 -40.97
C GLN A 345 -11.31 -14.78 -41.18
N ASN A 346 -10.62 -14.28 -40.15
CA ASN A 346 -10.03 -12.94 -40.19
C ASN A 346 -8.48 -12.96 -40.12
N ILE A 347 -7.85 -14.04 -39.63
CA ILE A 347 -6.41 -14.32 -39.82
C ILE A 347 -6.07 -14.30 -41.31
N SER A 348 -6.88 -14.95 -42.16
CA SER A 348 -6.70 -14.95 -43.62
C SER A 348 -6.86 -13.57 -44.30
N ARG A 349 -7.18 -12.50 -43.55
CA ARG A 349 -7.38 -11.14 -44.05
C ARG A 349 -6.28 -10.14 -43.64
N ASN A 350 -5.22 -10.61 -42.97
CA ASN A 350 -4.00 -9.85 -42.64
C ASN A 350 -4.15 -8.57 -41.76
N ASN A 351 -5.37 -8.16 -41.42
CA ASN A 351 -5.68 -6.95 -40.63
C ASN A 351 -5.49 -7.14 -39.10
N TYR A 352 -4.38 -7.74 -38.67
CA TYR A 352 -4.42 -8.65 -37.51
C TYR A 352 -3.51 -8.34 -36.30
N SER A 353 -3.16 -7.09 -36.05
CA SER A 353 -2.47 -6.70 -34.79
C SER A 353 -3.39 -6.87 -33.57
N GLY A 354 -4.45 -6.07 -33.46
CA GLY A 354 -5.29 -5.89 -32.26
C GLY A 354 -5.62 -7.17 -31.48
N GLU A 355 -6.38 -8.10 -32.06
CA GLU A 355 -6.87 -9.30 -31.37
C GLU A 355 -5.76 -10.32 -31.04
N ILE A 356 -4.77 -10.52 -31.92
CA ILE A 356 -3.65 -11.44 -31.65
C ILE A 356 -2.66 -10.82 -30.67
N ASP A 357 -2.46 -9.51 -30.68
CA ASP A 357 -1.70 -8.79 -29.67
C ASP A 357 -2.43 -8.85 -28.31
N PHE A 358 -3.75 -8.71 -28.27
CA PHE A 358 -4.56 -8.88 -27.06
C PHE A 358 -4.47 -10.31 -26.50
N LEU A 359 -4.53 -11.34 -27.35
CA LEU A 359 -4.32 -12.73 -26.92
C LEU A 359 -2.89 -12.93 -26.41
N ARG A 360 -1.88 -12.43 -27.13
CA ARG A 360 -0.46 -12.51 -26.74
C ARG A 360 -0.20 -11.86 -25.38
N GLN A 361 -0.76 -10.66 -25.14
CA GLN A 361 -0.68 -9.95 -23.87
C GLN A 361 -1.31 -10.71 -22.69
N ASN A 362 -2.37 -11.49 -22.93
CA ASN A 362 -3.04 -12.26 -21.88
C ASN A 362 -2.46 -13.67 -21.69
N CYS A 363 -1.85 -14.28 -22.72
CA CYS A 363 -1.26 -15.63 -22.61
C CYS A 363 0.23 -15.64 -22.25
N GLN A 364 0.95 -14.54 -22.49
CA GLN A 364 2.38 -14.44 -22.19
C GLN A 364 2.64 -14.58 -20.68
N HIS A 365 3.71 -15.31 -20.34
CA HIS A 365 4.14 -15.63 -18.97
C HIS A 365 3.21 -16.53 -18.15
N LEU A 366 2.11 -17.03 -18.71
CA LEU A 366 1.35 -18.12 -18.10
C LEU A 366 2.25 -19.35 -17.92
N HIS A 367 2.02 -20.04 -16.80
CA HIS A 367 2.64 -21.34 -16.54
C HIS A 367 1.64 -22.42 -16.93
N VAL A 368 2.10 -23.46 -17.60
CA VAL A 368 1.25 -24.46 -18.25
C VAL A 368 1.80 -25.87 -18.05
N ARG A 369 0.97 -26.89 -18.29
CA ARG A 369 1.38 -28.25 -18.58
C ARG A 369 1.20 -28.50 -20.08
N SER A 370 2.10 -29.22 -20.71
CA SER A 370 1.91 -29.83 -22.04
C SER A 370 1.70 -31.33 -21.86
N HIS A 371 0.70 -31.90 -22.56
CA HIS A 371 0.24 -33.28 -22.42
C HIS A 371 0.33 -34.01 -23.76
N VAL A 372 1.46 -34.70 -24.01
CA VAL A 372 1.73 -35.37 -25.29
C VAL A 372 2.37 -36.74 -25.05
N ALA A 373 1.83 -37.79 -25.69
CA ALA A 373 2.34 -39.17 -25.60
C ALA A 373 2.65 -39.63 -24.16
N ASN A 374 1.65 -39.49 -23.27
CA ASN A 374 1.70 -39.79 -21.82
C ASN A 374 2.75 -39.00 -21.01
N LYS A 375 3.45 -38.04 -21.62
CA LYS A 375 4.37 -37.12 -20.93
C LYS A 375 3.63 -35.83 -20.60
N THR A 376 3.64 -35.47 -19.31
CA THR A 376 3.10 -34.19 -18.81
C THR A 376 4.26 -33.30 -18.40
N ILE A 377 4.57 -32.24 -19.16
CA ILE A 377 5.77 -31.41 -18.97
C ILE A 377 5.38 -29.96 -18.63
N GLY A 378 6.02 -29.37 -17.62
CA GLY A 378 5.73 -28.01 -17.15
C GLY A 378 6.48 -26.90 -17.89
N TYR A 379 5.76 -25.99 -18.54
CA TYR A 379 6.36 -24.87 -19.30
C TYR A 379 5.89 -23.50 -18.81
N LYS A 380 6.55 -22.45 -19.31
CA LYS A 380 6.08 -21.06 -19.28
C LYS A 380 5.97 -20.56 -20.71
N ILE A 381 4.87 -19.89 -21.05
CA ILE A 381 4.66 -19.30 -22.37
C ILE A 381 5.49 -18.02 -22.51
N VAL A 382 6.21 -17.87 -23.62
CA VAL A 382 6.91 -16.63 -23.99
C VAL A 382 6.19 -15.84 -25.08
N GLY A 383 5.35 -16.49 -25.90
CA GLY A 383 4.52 -15.81 -26.90
C GLY A 383 3.70 -16.77 -27.75
N LEU A 384 3.20 -16.25 -28.88
CA LEU A 384 2.53 -17.02 -29.93
C LEU A 384 3.46 -17.17 -31.13
N ALA A 385 3.40 -18.31 -31.80
CA ALA A 385 4.06 -18.61 -33.06
C ALA A 385 3.00 -18.85 -34.16
N LYS A 386 3.40 -19.29 -35.36
CA LYS A 386 2.45 -19.48 -36.48
C LYS A 386 1.44 -20.61 -36.22
N ALA A 387 0.41 -20.70 -37.07
CA ALA A 387 -0.53 -21.82 -37.09
C ALA A 387 0.20 -23.17 -37.19
N ALA A 388 -0.32 -24.24 -36.61
CA ALA A 388 0.39 -25.54 -36.57
C ALA A 388 0.67 -26.13 -37.97
N LEU A 389 -0.16 -25.81 -38.97
CA LEU A 389 0.07 -26.16 -40.37
C LEU A 389 1.17 -25.32 -41.06
N GLU A 390 1.48 -24.12 -40.57
CA GLU A 390 2.53 -23.24 -41.11
C GLU A 390 3.83 -23.27 -40.31
N GLN A 391 3.76 -23.47 -39.00
CA GLN A 391 4.90 -23.36 -38.11
C GLN A 391 5.83 -24.54 -38.36
N THR A 392 7.04 -24.23 -38.82
CA THR A 392 8.07 -25.24 -39.09
C THR A 392 9.18 -25.24 -38.05
N PHE A 393 9.90 -26.36 -38.00
CA PHE A 393 11.17 -26.52 -37.29
C PHE A 393 12.00 -27.64 -37.94
N LEU A 394 13.29 -27.72 -37.63
CA LEU A 394 14.16 -28.81 -38.08
C LEU A 394 13.92 -30.05 -37.20
N TRP A 395 13.66 -31.19 -37.84
CA TRP A 395 13.44 -32.47 -37.17
C TRP A 395 14.27 -33.58 -37.81
N ARG A 396 14.64 -34.56 -36.99
CA ARG A 396 15.43 -35.73 -37.37
C ARG A 396 14.80 -36.99 -36.78
N ARG A 397 14.49 -37.99 -37.62
CA ARG A 397 14.27 -39.36 -37.12
C ARG A 397 15.62 -40.04 -36.88
N PRO A 398 15.73 -40.99 -35.92
CA PRO A 398 16.90 -41.85 -35.80
C PRO A 398 17.22 -42.52 -37.14
N GLY A 399 18.46 -42.41 -37.61
CA GLY A 399 18.90 -42.92 -38.92
C GLY A 399 18.72 -41.97 -40.11
N GLU A 400 17.84 -40.97 -40.03
CA GLU A 400 17.60 -40.01 -41.13
C GLU A 400 18.51 -38.77 -41.06
N LYS A 401 18.53 -37.97 -42.13
CA LYS A 401 19.01 -36.58 -42.13
C LYS A 401 17.97 -35.65 -41.50
N GLU A 402 18.40 -34.46 -41.08
CA GLU A 402 17.48 -33.41 -40.68
C GLU A 402 16.66 -32.90 -41.87
N ARG A 403 15.36 -32.70 -41.66
CA ARG A 403 14.45 -32.06 -42.60
C ARG A 403 13.57 -31.03 -41.89
N LEU A 404 13.13 -30.02 -42.64
CA LEU A 404 12.14 -29.07 -42.16
C LEU A 404 10.75 -29.74 -42.16
N ILE A 405 10.03 -29.69 -41.04
CA ILE A 405 8.68 -30.24 -40.90
C ILE A 405 7.75 -29.23 -40.22
N THR A 406 6.46 -29.26 -40.54
CA THR A 406 5.44 -28.46 -39.84
C THR A 406 5.04 -29.12 -38.51
N VAL A 407 4.56 -28.34 -37.54
CA VAL A 407 4.11 -28.87 -36.24
C VAL A 407 2.97 -29.88 -36.43
N GLU A 408 2.01 -29.61 -37.32
CA GLU A 408 0.97 -30.58 -37.68
C GLU A 408 1.53 -31.91 -38.18
N ASN A 409 2.41 -31.88 -39.20
CA ASN A 409 2.99 -33.09 -39.75
C ASN A 409 3.86 -33.83 -38.73
N TYR A 410 4.58 -33.14 -37.85
CA TYR A 410 5.32 -33.77 -36.77
C TYR A 410 4.41 -34.55 -35.79
N TYR A 411 3.28 -33.97 -35.36
CA TYR A 411 2.36 -34.67 -34.46
C TYR A 411 1.76 -35.92 -35.14
N LYS A 412 1.46 -35.83 -36.43
CA LYS A 412 0.99 -36.95 -37.25
C LYS A 412 2.08 -38.02 -37.48
N GLU A 413 3.30 -37.62 -37.82
CA GLU A 413 4.42 -38.50 -38.22
C GLU A 413 5.23 -39.09 -37.05
N HIS A 414 5.14 -38.52 -35.84
CA HIS A 414 5.91 -38.96 -34.66
C HIS A 414 5.02 -39.48 -33.52
N TYR A 415 3.82 -38.93 -33.33
CA TYR A 415 2.89 -39.36 -32.28
C TYR A 415 1.63 -40.08 -32.82
N GLY A 416 1.41 -40.11 -34.13
CA GLY A 416 0.18 -40.64 -34.74
C GLY A 416 -1.05 -39.75 -34.52
N ILE A 417 -0.85 -38.49 -34.11
CA ILE A 417 -1.92 -37.57 -33.70
C ILE A 417 -2.29 -36.64 -34.85
N GLN A 418 -3.55 -36.67 -35.28
CA GLN A 418 -4.13 -35.65 -36.15
C GLN A 418 -4.74 -34.52 -35.31
N LEU A 419 -4.32 -33.28 -35.58
CA LEU A 419 -4.82 -32.08 -34.89
C LEU A 419 -6.27 -31.78 -35.31
N LYS A 420 -7.11 -31.30 -34.39
CA LYS A 420 -8.48 -30.85 -34.69
C LYS A 420 -8.51 -29.39 -35.15
N TYR A 421 -7.56 -28.57 -34.69
CA TYR A 421 -7.48 -27.14 -34.96
C TYR A 421 -6.09 -26.72 -35.47
N PRO A 422 -5.55 -27.35 -36.55
CA PRO A 422 -4.20 -27.05 -37.07
C PRO A 422 -4.03 -25.61 -37.59
N THR A 423 -5.14 -24.90 -37.79
CA THR A 423 -5.23 -23.48 -38.17
C THR A 423 -4.99 -22.51 -37.01
N LEU A 424 -5.09 -22.97 -35.74
CA LEU A 424 -4.80 -22.12 -34.59
C LEU A 424 -3.29 -21.86 -34.42
N PRO A 425 -2.88 -20.66 -33.96
CA PRO A 425 -1.51 -20.36 -33.57
C PRO A 425 -0.94 -21.38 -32.58
N THR A 426 0.34 -21.70 -32.73
CA THR A 426 1.07 -22.53 -31.75
C THR A 426 1.60 -21.68 -30.59
N LEU A 427 1.68 -22.28 -29.41
CA LEU A 427 2.17 -21.65 -28.19
C LEU A 427 3.69 -21.79 -28.11
N LYS A 428 4.41 -20.67 -28.08
CA LYS A 428 5.86 -20.66 -27.96
C LYS A 428 6.26 -20.73 -26.48
N MET A 429 6.98 -21.79 -26.12
CA MET A 429 7.44 -22.05 -24.75
C MET A 429 8.83 -21.48 -24.47
N GLN A 430 9.20 -21.35 -23.20
CA GLN A 430 10.50 -20.82 -22.73
C GLN A 430 11.76 -21.56 -23.22
N ASN A 431 11.60 -22.75 -23.77
CA ASN A 431 12.64 -23.58 -24.42
C ASN A 431 12.52 -23.55 -25.96
N GLU A 432 11.93 -22.49 -26.50
CA GLU A 432 11.66 -22.22 -27.92
C GLU A 432 10.72 -23.20 -28.65
N SER A 433 10.37 -24.35 -28.06
CA SER A 433 9.43 -25.31 -28.66
C SER A 433 8.03 -24.72 -28.84
N CYS A 434 7.44 -24.97 -30.00
CA CYS A 434 6.09 -24.58 -30.36
C CYS A 434 5.10 -25.75 -30.17
N VAL A 435 4.05 -25.55 -29.37
CA VAL A 435 3.09 -26.60 -28.99
C VAL A 435 1.67 -26.20 -29.46
N PRO A 436 0.86 -27.09 -30.07
CA PRO A 436 -0.53 -26.80 -30.39
C PRO A 436 -1.36 -26.51 -29.13
N MET A 437 -2.30 -25.57 -29.22
CA MET A 437 -3.19 -25.20 -28.10
C MET A 437 -4.04 -26.37 -27.57
N GLU A 438 -4.26 -27.41 -28.37
CA GLU A 438 -5.03 -28.62 -28.02
C GLU A 438 -4.40 -29.47 -26.89
N PHE A 439 -3.08 -29.38 -26.68
CA PHE A 439 -2.35 -30.26 -25.76
C PHE A 439 -1.79 -29.52 -24.53
N VAL A 440 -2.38 -28.39 -24.17
CA VAL A 440 -1.86 -27.49 -23.13
C VAL A 440 -2.93 -27.15 -22.10
N ASP A 441 -2.63 -27.37 -20.82
CA ASP A 441 -3.46 -26.97 -19.68
C ASP A 441 -2.81 -25.83 -18.91
N VAL A 442 -3.60 -24.87 -18.44
CA VAL A 442 -3.11 -23.71 -17.69
C VAL A 442 -2.99 -24.05 -16.20
N LYS A 443 -1.84 -23.74 -15.58
CA LYS A 443 -1.61 -23.99 -14.14
C LYS A 443 -2.18 -22.87 -13.27
N PRO A 444 -2.75 -23.19 -12.09
CA PRO A 444 -3.30 -22.18 -11.19
C PRO A 444 -2.19 -21.43 -10.42
N VAL A 445 -1.74 -20.31 -10.99
CA VAL A 445 -0.70 -19.46 -10.39
C VAL A 445 -1.30 -18.13 -9.91
N LYS A 446 -0.90 -17.67 -8.72
CA LYS A 446 -1.35 -16.40 -8.14
C LYS A 446 -1.02 -15.20 -9.04
N VAL A 447 -2.06 -14.46 -9.41
CA VAL A 447 -1.99 -13.28 -10.28
C VAL A 447 -1.62 -12.04 -9.46
N LYS A 448 -0.57 -11.32 -9.87
CA LYS A 448 -0.11 -10.10 -9.19
C LYS A 448 -0.82 -8.81 -9.64
N LYS A 449 -1.40 -8.79 -10.84
CA LYS A 449 -2.10 -7.62 -11.42
C LYS A 449 -3.42 -8.05 -12.06
N ILE A 450 -4.52 -7.43 -11.62
CA ILE A 450 -5.88 -7.62 -12.15
C ILE A 450 -6.42 -6.29 -12.68
N THR A 451 -7.33 -6.34 -13.67
CA THR A 451 -7.96 -5.12 -14.20
C THR A 451 -8.86 -4.47 -13.15
N ASP A 452 -9.28 -3.22 -13.39
CA ASP A 452 -10.17 -2.53 -12.46
C ASP A 452 -11.61 -3.06 -12.55
N GLU A 453 -12.04 -3.60 -13.71
CA GLU A 453 -13.27 -4.41 -13.85
C GLU A 453 -13.20 -5.64 -12.91
N GLN A 454 -12.08 -6.39 -12.96
CA GLN A 454 -11.84 -7.57 -12.12
C GLN A 454 -11.75 -7.23 -10.64
N ARG A 455 -11.15 -6.09 -10.28
CA ARG A 455 -11.08 -5.63 -8.88
C ARG A 455 -12.46 -5.22 -8.36
N ALA A 456 -13.28 -4.55 -9.18
CA ALA A 456 -14.65 -4.19 -8.80
C ALA A 456 -15.52 -5.44 -8.59
N LEU A 457 -15.43 -6.44 -9.47
CA LEU A 457 -16.12 -7.72 -9.33
C LEU A 457 -15.64 -8.51 -8.11
N LEU A 458 -14.33 -8.59 -7.89
CA LEU A 458 -13.74 -9.20 -6.70
C LEU A 458 -14.25 -8.54 -5.42
N CYS A 459 -14.19 -7.21 -5.31
CA CYS A 459 -14.71 -6.48 -4.16
C CYS A 459 -16.22 -6.72 -3.95
N LEU A 460 -17.01 -6.77 -5.03
CA LEU A 460 -18.45 -7.06 -4.96
C LEU A 460 -18.74 -8.48 -4.46
N LYS A 461 -17.95 -9.48 -4.86
CA LYS A 461 -18.14 -10.89 -4.50
C LYS A 461 -17.55 -11.26 -3.14
N SER A 462 -16.46 -10.61 -2.73
CA SER A 462 -15.78 -10.85 -1.45
C SER A 462 -16.24 -9.95 -0.29
N SER A 463 -17.13 -8.98 -0.53
CA SER A 463 -17.76 -8.18 0.53
C SER A 463 -18.77 -9.02 1.31
N MET A 464 -18.42 -9.40 2.54
CA MET A 464 -19.29 -10.08 3.50
C MET A 464 -19.66 -9.11 4.63
N ASP A 465 -20.95 -9.03 4.95
CA ASP A 465 -21.40 -8.33 6.16
C ASP A 465 -20.92 -9.07 7.44
N PRO A 466 -20.87 -8.41 8.60
CA PRO A 466 -20.42 -9.02 9.86
C PRO A 466 -21.01 -10.38 10.24
N ARG A 467 -22.29 -10.65 9.93
CA ARG A 467 -22.90 -11.96 10.21
C ARG A 467 -22.34 -13.03 9.28
N GLN A 468 -22.29 -12.73 7.98
CA GLN A 468 -21.65 -13.60 6.99
C GLN A 468 -20.15 -13.80 7.28
N TYR A 469 -19.48 -12.78 7.81
CA TYR A 469 -18.06 -12.80 8.16
C TYR A 469 -17.78 -13.77 9.31
N VAL A 470 -18.52 -13.64 10.42
CA VAL A 470 -18.39 -14.53 11.58
C VAL A 470 -18.79 -15.96 11.21
N GLN A 471 -19.90 -16.16 10.48
CA GLN A 471 -20.28 -17.48 9.95
C GLN A 471 -19.16 -18.10 9.09
N THR A 472 -18.52 -17.32 8.22
CA THR A 472 -17.42 -17.80 7.36
C THR A 472 -16.19 -18.17 8.18
N ILE A 473 -15.80 -17.39 9.20
CA ILE A 473 -14.66 -17.70 10.06
C ILE A 473 -14.93 -18.93 10.93
N THR A 474 -16.12 -19.04 11.54
CA THR A 474 -16.50 -20.22 12.32
C THR A 474 -16.51 -21.48 11.45
N ALA A 475 -17.02 -21.40 10.22
CA ALA A 475 -16.96 -22.51 9.26
C ALA A 475 -15.52 -22.88 8.88
N ILE A 476 -14.63 -21.89 8.64
CA ILE A 476 -13.20 -22.14 8.39
C ILE A 476 -12.55 -22.87 9.57
N ARG A 477 -12.82 -22.43 10.82
CA ARG A 477 -12.31 -23.04 12.07
C ARG A 477 -12.83 -24.47 12.32
N GLN A 478 -13.89 -24.89 11.62
CA GLN A 478 -14.52 -26.21 11.76
C GLN A 478 -14.28 -27.14 10.56
N ASN A 479 -13.83 -26.60 9.41
CA ASN A 479 -13.74 -27.36 8.15
C ASN A 479 -12.50 -28.29 8.11
N PRO A 480 -12.65 -29.63 8.09
CA PRO A 480 -11.53 -30.57 8.08
C PRO A 480 -10.62 -30.46 6.84
N GLU A 481 -11.14 -30.02 5.69
CA GLU A 481 -10.37 -29.85 4.45
C GLU A 481 -9.47 -28.60 4.45
N GLN A 482 -9.73 -27.64 5.35
CA GLN A 482 -9.05 -26.34 5.38
C GLN A 482 -8.29 -26.16 6.70
N GLN A 483 -9.00 -26.18 7.84
CA GLN A 483 -8.42 -26.30 9.18
C GLN A 483 -9.49 -26.58 10.27
N CYS A 484 -9.78 -27.85 10.58
CA CYS A 484 -10.56 -28.21 11.76
C CYS A 484 -9.63 -28.35 12.97
N PHE A 485 -9.52 -27.28 13.77
CA PHE A 485 -8.59 -27.19 14.89
C PHE A 485 -8.75 -28.32 15.91
N ASP A 486 -9.99 -28.69 16.21
CA ASP A 486 -10.34 -29.70 17.22
C ASP A 486 -10.00 -31.14 16.78
N GLN A 487 -9.81 -31.34 15.47
CA GLN A 487 -9.48 -32.63 14.84
C GLN A 487 -8.06 -32.65 14.26
N ASP A 488 -7.34 -31.53 14.33
CA ASP A 488 -5.99 -31.41 13.80
C ASP A 488 -5.03 -32.35 14.56
N PRO A 489 -4.27 -33.23 13.88
CA PRO A 489 -3.43 -34.20 14.55
C PRO A 489 -2.21 -33.54 15.21
N PHE A 490 -1.68 -32.45 14.66
CA PHE A 490 -0.48 -31.77 15.20
C PHE A 490 -0.85 -30.96 16.44
N ILE A 491 -1.95 -30.21 16.37
CA ILE A 491 -2.46 -29.41 17.50
C ILE A 491 -2.77 -30.31 18.70
N ARG A 492 -3.43 -31.46 18.47
CA ARG A 492 -3.69 -32.46 19.51
C ARG A 492 -2.41 -33.13 20.03
N ALA A 493 -1.48 -33.49 19.16
CA ALA A 493 -0.21 -34.13 19.54
C ALA A 493 0.74 -33.22 20.36
N TRP A 494 0.55 -31.91 20.26
CA TRP A 494 1.25 -30.89 21.06
C TRP A 494 0.43 -30.38 22.24
N ASN A 495 -0.73 -30.97 22.56
CA ASN A 495 -1.62 -30.55 23.65
C ASN A 495 -2.03 -29.06 23.58
N LEU A 496 -2.29 -28.54 22.38
CA LEU A 496 -2.88 -27.21 22.17
C LEU A 496 -4.41 -27.31 22.13
N ASN A 497 -5.09 -26.40 22.82
CA ASN A 497 -6.56 -26.28 22.83
C ASN A 497 -6.97 -24.85 22.44
N VAL A 498 -7.69 -24.68 21.33
CA VAL A 498 -8.14 -23.39 20.82
C VAL A 498 -9.66 -23.30 20.99
N ASP A 499 -10.18 -22.26 21.63
CA ASP A 499 -11.61 -22.07 21.85
C ASP A 499 -12.40 -22.06 20.52
N VAL A 500 -13.65 -22.54 20.56
CA VAL A 500 -14.62 -22.47 19.47
C VAL A 500 -15.24 -21.06 19.34
N LYS A 501 -15.14 -20.24 20.39
CA LYS A 501 -15.71 -18.89 20.45
C LYS A 501 -14.70 -17.80 20.10
N MET A 502 -15.19 -16.78 19.41
CA MET A 502 -14.51 -15.49 19.33
C MET A 502 -14.49 -14.83 20.71
N LEU A 503 -13.38 -14.19 21.04
CA LEU A 503 -13.22 -13.44 22.28
C LEU A 503 -14.18 -12.23 22.32
N GLU A 504 -14.90 -12.08 23.42
CA GLU A 504 -15.73 -10.91 23.73
C GLU A 504 -14.93 -9.96 24.63
N ILE A 505 -14.93 -8.66 24.28
CA ILE A 505 -14.15 -7.63 24.98
C ILE A 505 -14.98 -6.35 25.20
N LYS A 506 -14.55 -5.52 26.15
CA LYS A 506 -15.07 -4.15 26.33
C LYS A 506 -14.57 -3.24 25.22
N ALA A 507 -15.38 -2.24 24.88
CA ALA A 507 -15.09 -1.18 23.93
C ALA A 507 -15.92 0.06 24.28
N HIS A 508 -15.53 1.25 23.80
CA HIS A 508 -16.22 2.51 24.09
C HIS A 508 -16.66 3.20 22.80
N ILE A 509 -17.88 3.76 22.75
CA ILE A 509 -18.32 4.60 21.62
C ILE A 509 -18.03 6.06 21.95
N LEU A 510 -16.97 6.62 21.35
CA LEU A 510 -16.64 8.04 21.49
C LEU A 510 -17.77 8.95 20.99
N PRO A 511 -18.03 10.08 21.66
CA PRO A 511 -18.96 11.09 21.17
C PRO A 511 -18.48 11.68 19.83
N ALA A 512 -19.36 11.72 18.84
CA ALA A 512 -19.06 12.36 17.57
C ALA A 512 -19.00 13.90 17.72
N PRO A 513 -18.04 14.59 17.10
CA PRO A 513 -17.90 16.05 17.20
C PRO A 513 -19.09 16.78 16.56
N GLU A 514 -19.33 17.99 17.03
CA GLU A 514 -20.20 18.96 16.36
C GLU A 514 -19.48 19.64 15.19
N ILE A 515 -20.15 19.67 14.05
CA ILE A 515 -19.66 20.19 12.77
C ILE A 515 -20.39 21.50 12.49
N VAL A 516 -19.64 22.56 12.20
CA VAL A 516 -20.14 23.91 11.99
C VAL A 516 -20.04 24.28 10.52
N TYR A 517 -21.18 24.66 9.91
CA TYR A 517 -21.23 25.22 8.55
C TYR A 517 -21.42 26.74 8.58
N ASN A 518 -22.24 27.28 9.48
CA ASN A 518 -22.29 28.71 9.76
C ASN A 518 -22.71 28.91 11.24
N PRO A 519 -22.74 30.13 11.80
CA PRO A 519 -23.08 30.34 13.21
C PRO A 519 -24.41 29.73 13.65
N ASN A 520 -25.38 29.66 12.72
CA ASN A 520 -26.76 29.20 12.92
C ASN A 520 -26.97 27.73 12.51
N PHE A 521 -26.04 27.11 11.77
CA PHE A 521 -26.14 25.72 11.32
C PHE A 521 -24.99 24.84 11.84
N ARG A 522 -25.36 23.94 12.75
CA ARG A 522 -24.50 22.98 13.45
C ARG A 522 -25.10 21.59 13.34
N VAL A 523 -24.28 20.57 13.12
CA VAL A 523 -24.71 19.16 13.08
C VAL A 523 -23.76 18.30 13.88
N ARG A 524 -24.27 17.56 14.87
CA ARG A 524 -23.52 16.49 15.52
C ARG A 524 -23.45 15.29 14.59
N GLY A 525 -22.24 14.86 14.22
CA GLY A 525 -22.01 13.79 13.24
C GLY A 525 -22.50 12.39 13.65
N GLY A 526 -23.13 12.24 14.81
CA GLY A 526 -23.76 11.00 15.31
C GLY A 526 -25.30 11.02 15.35
N GLN A 527 -25.97 12.16 15.10
CA GLN A 527 -27.43 12.29 15.21
C GLN A 527 -28.21 11.89 13.95
N GLN A 528 -27.55 11.38 12.91
CA GLN A 528 -28.19 10.86 11.70
C GLN A 528 -28.32 9.33 11.71
N ARG A 529 -29.16 8.77 10.81
CA ARG A 529 -29.42 7.32 10.67
C ARG A 529 -28.17 6.44 10.49
N SER A 530 -27.04 7.03 10.11
CA SER A 530 -25.73 6.38 9.99
C SER A 530 -24.70 7.22 10.76
N PRO A 531 -24.31 6.83 11.98
CA PRO A 531 -23.29 7.55 12.75
C PRO A 531 -21.98 7.70 11.96
N GLY A 532 -21.38 8.89 11.97
CA GLY A 532 -20.22 9.22 11.13
C GLY A 532 -20.57 9.70 9.72
N VAL A 533 -21.84 9.88 9.39
CA VAL A 533 -22.33 10.47 8.13
C VAL A 533 -23.18 11.69 8.45
N TRP A 534 -23.03 12.76 7.66
CA TRP A 534 -23.94 13.90 7.72
C TRP A 534 -24.32 14.39 6.32
N THR A 535 -25.36 15.20 6.28
CA THR A 535 -25.81 15.94 5.10
C THR A 535 -25.55 17.43 5.28
N ASN A 536 -25.17 18.11 4.20
CA ASN A 536 -25.09 19.56 4.10
C ASN A 536 -26.24 20.13 3.25
N THR A 537 -27.33 19.40 3.05
CA THR A 537 -28.49 19.87 2.27
C THR A 537 -29.05 21.17 2.83
N ASN A 538 -29.25 22.18 1.97
CA ASN A 538 -29.75 23.52 2.30
C ASN A 538 -28.81 24.35 3.20
N THR A 539 -27.49 24.28 2.98
CA THR A 539 -26.50 25.05 3.76
C THR A 539 -25.35 25.60 2.90
N GLU A 540 -24.92 26.81 3.19
CA GLU A 540 -23.67 27.35 2.66
C GLU A 540 -22.44 26.61 3.22
N PHE A 541 -21.28 26.82 2.62
CA PHE A 541 -19.99 26.42 3.19
C PHE A 541 -19.51 27.41 4.26
N PHE A 542 -18.67 26.95 5.21
CA PHE A 542 -18.14 27.77 6.31
C PHE A 542 -17.28 28.95 5.86
N ARG A 543 -16.55 28.79 4.76
CA ARG A 543 -15.98 29.87 3.98
C ARG A 543 -16.14 29.50 2.51
N PRO A 544 -17.17 30.01 1.82
CA PRO A 544 -17.28 29.84 0.39
C PRO A 544 -16.09 30.52 -0.30
N THR A 545 -15.60 29.92 -1.38
CA THR A 545 -14.52 30.48 -2.18
C THR A 545 -15.00 31.67 -2.99
N LYS A 546 -14.11 32.64 -3.23
CA LYS A 546 -14.24 33.55 -4.37
C LYS A 546 -13.80 32.78 -5.61
N PHE A 547 -14.73 32.51 -6.53
CA PHE A 547 -14.40 31.80 -7.76
C PHE A 547 -13.59 32.74 -8.70
N PRO A 548 -12.54 32.26 -9.39
CA PRO A 548 -11.79 33.09 -10.34
C PRO A 548 -12.67 33.69 -11.43
N THR A 549 -12.44 34.97 -11.75
CA THR A 549 -13.11 35.68 -12.84
C THR A 549 -12.76 35.10 -14.21
N VAL A 550 -11.52 34.64 -14.39
CA VAL A 550 -11.05 33.94 -15.59
C VAL A 550 -10.74 32.49 -15.24
N TRP A 551 -11.49 31.57 -15.84
CA TRP A 551 -11.35 30.12 -15.68
C TRP A 551 -11.81 29.39 -16.94
N ALA A 552 -11.35 28.15 -17.15
CA ALA A 552 -11.65 27.37 -18.35
C ALA A 552 -12.41 26.05 -18.09
N LEU A 553 -13.31 25.72 -19.02
CA LEU A 553 -13.90 24.39 -19.15
C LEU A 553 -13.30 23.67 -20.37
N ILE A 554 -12.54 22.61 -20.12
CA ILE A 554 -11.86 21.82 -21.15
C ILE A 554 -12.62 20.49 -21.35
N ASN A 555 -13.17 20.27 -22.54
CA ASN A 555 -13.83 19.02 -22.92
C ASN A 555 -12.87 18.11 -23.71
N LEU A 556 -12.49 16.97 -23.13
CA LEU A 556 -11.75 15.88 -23.80
C LEU A 556 -12.62 14.64 -24.03
N SER A 557 -13.90 14.69 -23.66
CA SER A 557 -14.86 13.60 -23.82
C SER A 557 -15.42 13.59 -25.25
N SER A 558 -15.69 12.39 -25.78
CA SER A 558 -16.41 12.24 -27.05
C SER A 558 -17.94 12.18 -26.87
N SER A 559 -18.41 11.87 -25.66
CA SER A 559 -19.84 11.75 -25.31
C SER A 559 -20.50 13.05 -24.88
N MET A 560 -19.71 14.08 -24.48
CA MET A 560 -20.23 15.42 -24.22
C MET A 560 -20.28 16.23 -25.52
N SER A 561 -21.45 16.80 -25.81
CA SER A 561 -21.61 17.93 -26.73
C SER A 561 -21.46 19.26 -25.98
N GLU A 562 -21.30 20.35 -26.73
CA GLU A 562 -21.32 21.71 -26.19
C GLU A 562 -22.59 21.98 -25.35
N ASP A 563 -23.76 21.52 -25.81
CA ASP A 563 -25.02 21.67 -25.06
C ASP A 563 -25.07 20.80 -23.80
N SER A 564 -24.44 19.62 -23.82
CA SER A 564 -24.24 18.80 -22.61
C SER A 564 -23.37 19.55 -21.60
N CYS A 565 -22.33 20.26 -22.06
CA CYS A 565 -21.48 21.11 -21.24
C CYS A 565 -22.24 22.33 -20.67
N LYS A 566 -23.13 22.95 -21.44
CA LYS A 566 -24.03 24.03 -20.96
C LYS A 566 -24.99 23.53 -19.87
N ILE A 567 -25.60 22.36 -20.06
CA ILE A 567 -26.47 21.72 -19.05
C ILE A 567 -25.66 21.42 -17.77
N PHE A 568 -24.49 20.79 -17.91
CA PHE A 568 -23.59 20.53 -16.78
C PHE A 568 -23.21 21.81 -16.02
N PHE A 569 -22.85 22.88 -16.72
CA PHE A 569 -22.52 24.15 -16.07
C PHE A 569 -23.73 24.74 -15.34
N LYS A 570 -24.92 24.73 -15.94
CA LYS A 570 -26.15 25.20 -15.27
C LYS A 570 -26.45 24.41 -14.00
N GLU A 571 -26.47 23.07 -14.07
CA GLU A 571 -26.70 22.22 -12.89
C GLU A 571 -25.60 22.43 -11.82
N LEU A 572 -24.34 22.66 -12.24
CA LEU A 572 -23.24 22.99 -11.33
C LEU A 572 -23.43 24.36 -10.65
N TYR A 573 -23.88 25.38 -11.39
CA TYR A 573 -24.13 26.73 -10.87
C TYR A 573 -25.26 26.74 -9.83
N GLU A 574 -26.37 26.06 -10.13
CA GLU A 574 -27.50 25.91 -9.18
C GLU A 574 -27.02 25.29 -7.86
N VAL A 575 -26.22 24.21 -7.92
CA VAL A 575 -25.66 23.57 -6.72
C VAL A 575 -24.49 24.36 -6.12
N ALA A 576 -23.87 25.32 -6.81
CA ALA A 576 -22.84 26.22 -6.26
C ALA A 576 -23.47 27.39 -5.47
N SER A 577 -24.56 27.97 -5.99
CA SER A 577 -25.33 29.02 -5.32
C SER A 577 -25.90 28.51 -3.98
N ASP A 578 -26.43 27.29 -3.97
CA ASP A 578 -26.80 26.48 -2.78
C ASP A 578 -25.71 26.36 -1.69
N ARG A 579 -24.46 26.68 -2.03
CA ARG A 579 -23.26 26.56 -1.18
C ARG A 579 -22.66 27.91 -0.79
N GLY A 580 -23.26 29.02 -1.24
CA GLY A 580 -22.70 30.37 -1.11
C GLY A 580 -21.54 30.66 -2.08
N ILE A 581 -21.33 29.84 -3.10
CA ILE A 581 -20.31 30.07 -4.13
C ILE A 581 -20.98 30.70 -5.35
N ASP A 582 -20.71 31.99 -5.58
CA ASP A 582 -20.93 32.59 -6.89
C ASP A 582 -19.90 32.00 -7.89
N CYS A 583 -20.39 31.43 -8.98
CA CYS A 583 -19.62 30.64 -9.93
C CYS A 583 -19.89 31.17 -11.35
N PRO A 584 -19.14 32.17 -11.84
CA PRO A 584 -19.41 32.78 -13.14
C PRO A 584 -19.22 31.75 -14.28
N PRO A 585 -19.85 31.95 -15.46
CA PRO A 585 -19.59 31.13 -16.64
C PRO A 585 -18.10 31.02 -16.99
N PRO A 586 -17.65 29.91 -17.59
CA PRO A 586 -16.26 29.80 -18.04
C PRO A 586 -15.99 30.83 -19.15
N VAL A 587 -14.94 31.61 -18.98
CA VAL A 587 -14.47 32.58 -19.99
C VAL A 587 -13.88 31.85 -21.19
N ILE A 588 -13.25 30.69 -20.95
CA ILE A 588 -12.63 29.84 -21.97
C ILE A 588 -13.37 28.51 -22.02
N TYR A 589 -13.98 28.18 -23.17
CA TYR A 589 -14.43 26.83 -23.49
C TYR A 589 -13.56 26.28 -24.62
N GLN A 590 -12.94 25.12 -24.39
CA GLN A 590 -12.11 24.47 -25.41
C GLN A 590 -12.44 22.98 -25.49
N GLU A 591 -12.63 22.49 -26.71
CA GLU A 591 -12.99 21.10 -26.98
C GLU A 591 -11.93 20.42 -27.84
N PHE A 592 -11.45 19.26 -27.39
CA PHE A 592 -10.47 18.45 -28.11
C PHE A 592 -11.05 17.06 -28.38
N ARG A 593 -11.19 16.70 -29.66
CA ARG A 593 -11.65 15.38 -30.06
C ARG A 593 -10.44 14.45 -30.27
N TYR A 594 -10.16 13.63 -29.27
CA TYR A 594 -9.04 12.68 -29.28
C TYR A 594 -9.08 11.75 -30.50
N GLN A 595 -8.03 11.77 -31.33
CA GLN A 595 -7.88 10.83 -32.44
C GLN A 595 -7.04 9.62 -32.01
N SER A 596 -7.40 8.42 -32.44
CA SER A 596 -6.92 7.13 -31.90
C SER A 596 -5.41 6.83 -32.03
N ASN A 597 -4.57 7.76 -32.49
CA ASN A 597 -3.12 7.61 -32.58
C ASN A 597 -2.42 7.96 -31.24
N SER A 598 -1.10 7.76 -31.19
CA SER A 598 -0.25 8.07 -30.03
C SER A 598 -0.05 9.57 -29.80
N ASP A 599 -0.17 10.34 -30.88
CA ASP A 599 0.41 11.68 -31.01
C ASP A 599 -0.61 12.77 -30.69
N SER A 600 -1.90 12.50 -30.93
CA SER A 600 -3.03 13.37 -30.52
C SER A 600 -3.00 13.71 -29.03
N ALA A 601 -2.56 12.77 -28.17
CA ALA A 601 -2.35 13.05 -26.75
C ALA A 601 -1.31 14.18 -26.53
N THR A 602 -0.15 14.06 -27.17
CA THR A 602 0.96 15.03 -27.04
C THR A 602 0.59 16.37 -27.66
N GLN A 603 -0.13 16.36 -28.79
CA GLN A 603 -0.64 17.55 -29.46
C GLN A 603 -1.63 18.32 -28.57
N ILE A 604 -2.63 17.66 -27.99
CA ILE A 604 -3.61 18.30 -27.08
C ILE A 604 -2.91 18.92 -25.86
N ILE A 605 -1.86 18.27 -25.35
CA ILE A 605 -1.05 18.79 -24.24
C ILE A 605 -0.23 20.02 -24.65
N ALA A 606 0.25 20.10 -25.89
CA ALA A 606 0.92 21.28 -26.43
C ALA A 606 -0.07 22.44 -26.67
N GLU A 607 -1.19 22.18 -27.33
CA GLU A 607 -2.25 23.18 -27.58
C GLU A 607 -2.81 23.76 -26.26
N LEU A 608 -2.92 22.94 -25.20
CA LEU A 608 -3.30 23.40 -23.88
C LEU A 608 -2.21 24.21 -23.17
N LYS A 609 -0.93 23.87 -23.36
CA LYS A 609 0.19 24.69 -22.87
C LYS A 609 0.19 26.05 -23.55
N ASP A 610 0.02 26.10 -24.86
CA ASP A 610 0.06 27.35 -25.62
C ASP A 610 -1.16 28.24 -25.29
N MET A 611 -2.32 27.63 -25.03
CA MET A 611 -3.48 28.32 -24.45
C MET A 611 -3.19 28.87 -23.04
N MET A 612 -2.51 28.11 -22.17
CA MET A 612 -2.07 28.59 -20.85
C MET A 612 -1.08 29.75 -20.94
N GLU A 613 -0.18 29.76 -21.93
CA GLU A 613 0.78 30.86 -22.17
C GLU A 613 0.11 32.11 -22.77
N GLN A 614 -1.03 31.97 -23.44
CA GLN A 614 -1.84 33.07 -23.96
C GLN A 614 -2.88 33.63 -22.96
N ASN A 615 -3.16 32.89 -21.87
CA ASN A 615 -4.21 33.23 -20.90
C ASN A 615 -3.64 33.11 -19.47
N ASP A 616 -2.59 33.87 -19.20
CA ASP A 616 -1.87 33.89 -17.93
C ASP A 616 -2.76 34.27 -16.73
N ASP A 617 -3.77 35.12 -16.92
CA ASP A 617 -4.81 35.43 -15.93
C ASP A 617 -5.70 34.22 -15.53
N CYS A 618 -5.75 33.15 -16.33
CA CYS A 618 -6.66 32.02 -16.08
C CYS A 618 -6.13 31.08 -14.98
N LYS A 619 -6.70 31.15 -13.77
CA LYS A 619 -6.13 30.45 -12.58
C LYS A 619 -6.77 29.08 -12.26
N PHE A 620 -7.85 28.68 -12.94
CA PHE A 620 -8.57 27.44 -12.64
C PHE A 620 -9.14 26.74 -13.88
N PHE A 621 -9.01 25.40 -13.93
CA PHE A 621 -9.64 24.57 -14.98
C PHE A 621 -10.58 23.49 -14.42
N ILE A 622 -11.76 23.34 -15.02
CA ILE A 622 -12.54 22.10 -14.98
C ILE A 622 -12.21 21.30 -16.25
N VAL A 623 -11.85 20.02 -16.11
CA VAL A 623 -11.48 19.16 -17.24
C VAL A 623 -12.35 17.92 -17.26
N ILE A 624 -13.11 17.71 -18.34
CA ILE A 624 -13.85 16.48 -18.59
C ILE A 624 -12.92 15.50 -19.31
N LEU A 625 -12.56 14.40 -18.65
CA LEU A 625 -11.63 13.40 -19.17
C LEU A 625 -12.30 12.46 -20.20
N PRO A 626 -11.51 11.88 -21.13
CA PRO A 626 -11.96 10.81 -22.00
C PRO A 626 -12.50 9.60 -21.23
N GLU A 627 -13.50 8.94 -21.84
CA GLU A 627 -14.16 7.74 -21.31
C GLU A 627 -13.21 6.54 -21.35
N ASN A 628 -12.40 6.43 -22.41
CA ASN A 628 -11.36 5.41 -22.53
C ASN A 628 -10.39 5.53 -21.35
N LYS A 629 -10.36 4.50 -20.51
CA LYS A 629 -9.62 4.55 -19.25
C LYS A 629 -8.12 4.80 -19.42
N ASN A 630 -7.46 4.17 -20.40
CA ASN A 630 -6.02 4.29 -20.56
C ASN A 630 -5.63 5.70 -21.05
N ILE A 631 -6.43 6.25 -21.98
CA ILE A 631 -6.22 7.62 -22.49
C ILE A 631 -6.55 8.63 -21.38
N GLY A 632 -7.67 8.50 -20.69
CA GLY A 632 -8.06 9.42 -19.61
C GLY A 632 -7.15 9.38 -18.39
N ASP A 633 -6.60 8.21 -18.04
CA ASP A 633 -5.62 8.10 -16.94
C ASP A 633 -4.24 8.65 -17.35
N ARG A 634 -3.86 8.60 -18.65
CA ARG A 634 -2.69 9.31 -19.21
C ARG A 634 -2.90 10.83 -19.20
N MET A 635 -3.97 11.34 -19.83
CA MET A 635 -4.28 12.77 -19.88
C MET A 635 -4.43 13.38 -18.49
N TYR A 636 -4.95 12.64 -17.51
CA TYR A 636 -4.95 13.05 -16.11
C TYR A 636 -3.53 13.32 -15.58
N GLY A 637 -2.58 12.41 -15.84
CA GLY A 637 -1.20 12.55 -15.41
C GLY A 637 -0.47 13.69 -16.11
N ASP A 638 -0.56 13.72 -17.44
CA ASP A 638 0.13 14.71 -18.28
C ASP A 638 -0.38 16.14 -17.97
N LEU A 639 -1.70 16.34 -17.82
CA LEU A 639 -2.28 17.64 -17.43
C LEU A 639 -1.99 18.03 -15.97
N LYS A 640 -1.96 17.07 -15.03
CA LYS A 640 -1.55 17.38 -13.66
C LYS A 640 -0.09 17.78 -13.59
N LYS A 641 0.79 17.14 -14.34
CA LYS A 641 2.20 17.54 -14.47
C LYS A 641 2.33 18.93 -15.09
N LEU A 642 1.61 19.24 -16.17
CA LEU A 642 1.63 20.56 -16.80
C LEU A 642 1.18 21.66 -15.83
N CYS A 643 0.00 21.52 -15.22
CA CYS A 643 -0.58 22.60 -14.38
C CYS A 643 0.09 22.76 -13.01
N GLU A 644 0.63 21.66 -12.42
CA GLU A 644 1.14 21.65 -11.04
C GLU A 644 2.68 21.62 -10.95
N LEU A 645 3.42 21.46 -12.06
CA LEU A 645 4.90 21.39 -12.07
C LEU A 645 5.61 22.20 -13.18
N HIS A 646 4.93 22.71 -14.22
CA HIS A 646 5.57 23.65 -15.15
C HIS A 646 5.51 25.08 -14.61
N TYR A 647 6.63 25.79 -14.72
CA TYR A 647 6.84 27.10 -14.10
C TYR A 647 5.86 28.15 -14.65
N GLY A 648 5.35 29.03 -13.77
CA GLY A 648 4.55 30.21 -14.12
C GLY A 648 3.05 30.08 -13.85
N PHE A 649 2.45 28.91 -14.05
CA PHE A 649 0.99 28.79 -14.09
C PHE A 649 0.31 28.67 -12.71
N GLY A 650 0.72 27.71 -11.90
CA GLY A 650 0.08 27.44 -10.60
C GLY A 650 -1.41 27.04 -10.67
N ILE A 651 -1.90 26.63 -11.84
CA ILE A 651 -3.33 26.49 -12.11
C ILE A 651 -3.93 25.32 -11.34
N ALA A 652 -4.93 25.61 -10.50
CA ALA A 652 -5.70 24.60 -9.82
C ALA A 652 -6.65 23.89 -10.80
N THR A 653 -6.63 22.55 -10.85
CA THR A 653 -7.48 21.81 -11.80
C THR A 653 -8.39 20.75 -11.16
N GLN A 654 -9.63 20.69 -11.64
CA GLN A 654 -10.68 19.76 -11.21
C GLN A 654 -11.08 18.81 -12.34
N MET A 655 -10.37 17.69 -12.41
CA MET A 655 -10.60 16.61 -13.37
C MET A 655 -11.87 15.81 -13.02
N ILE A 656 -12.74 15.60 -14.01
CA ILE A 656 -14.01 14.86 -13.90
C ILE A 656 -13.96 13.70 -14.89
N LYS A 657 -14.35 12.49 -14.45
CA LYS A 657 -14.48 11.31 -15.31
C LYS A 657 -15.95 10.92 -15.43
N LEU A 658 -16.41 10.72 -16.66
CA LEU A 658 -17.75 10.22 -16.95
C LEU A 658 -17.81 8.71 -16.69
N LYS A 659 -19.00 8.15 -16.46
CA LYS A 659 -19.23 6.70 -16.44
C LYS A 659 -20.08 6.30 -17.63
N GLU A 660 -19.80 5.14 -18.21
CA GLU A 660 -20.46 4.56 -19.40
C GLU A 660 -22.00 4.40 -19.30
N LYS A 661 -22.61 4.62 -18.14
CA LYS A 661 -24.05 4.46 -17.86
C LYS A 661 -24.73 5.74 -17.32
N GLU A 662 -24.00 6.84 -17.20
CA GLU A 662 -24.57 8.14 -16.88
C GLU A 662 -24.85 8.86 -18.21
N SER A 663 -26.05 9.41 -18.42
CA SER A 663 -26.29 10.26 -19.58
C SER A 663 -25.56 11.59 -19.41
N ALA A 664 -24.99 12.13 -20.49
CA ALA A 664 -24.31 13.42 -20.51
C ALA A 664 -25.19 14.58 -19.98
N ASN A 665 -26.52 14.42 -20.09
CA ASN A 665 -27.53 15.45 -19.89
C ASN A 665 -28.26 15.36 -18.54
N LYS A 666 -27.71 14.67 -17.51
CA LYS A 666 -28.32 14.65 -16.16
C LYS A 666 -27.32 14.36 -15.05
N TRP A 667 -26.95 15.37 -14.26
CA TRP A 667 -26.04 15.21 -13.14
C TRP A 667 -26.82 15.11 -11.82
N SER A 668 -26.37 14.25 -10.91
CA SER A 668 -26.99 14.14 -9.59
C SER A 668 -26.43 15.20 -8.64
N TYR A 669 -27.31 15.85 -7.85
CA TYR A 669 -26.94 16.82 -6.82
C TYR A 669 -25.78 16.34 -5.93
N SER A 670 -25.83 15.08 -5.48
CA SER A 670 -24.77 14.46 -4.67
C SER A 670 -23.41 14.43 -5.36
N ARG A 671 -23.37 14.18 -6.68
CA ARG A 671 -22.14 14.22 -7.49
C ARG A 671 -21.62 15.64 -7.67
N LEU A 672 -22.50 16.62 -7.89
CA LEU A 672 -22.14 18.02 -8.05
C LEU A 672 -21.63 18.62 -6.73
N ASN A 673 -22.34 18.42 -5.61
CA ASN A 673 -21.88 18.74 -4.25
C ASN A 673 -20.52 18.08 -3.94
N SER A 674 -20.30 16.81 -4.32
CA SER A 674 -19.01 16.13 -4.16
C SER A 674 -17.88 16.70 -5.04
N ILE A 675 -18.20 17.37 -6.14
CA ILE A 675 -17.25 18.13 -6.96
C ILE A 675 -16.99 19.49 -6.30
N LEU A 676 -18.04 20.21 -5.90
CA LEU A 676 -17.96 21.54 -5.29
C LEU A 676 -17.21 21.55 -3.95
N LEU A 677 -17.38 20.53 -3.10
CA LEU A 677 -16.56 20.31 -1.90
C LEU A 677 -15.04 20.35 -2.23
N LYS A 678 -14.64 19.87 -3.41
CA LYS A 678 -13.25 19.84 -3.88
C LYS A 678 -12.84 21.03 -4.75
N ILE A 679 -13.78 21.83 -5.23
CA ILE A 679 -13.51 23.10 -5.90
C ILE A 679 -13.29 24.17 -4.85
N ASN A 680 -14.19 24.25 -3.87
CA ASN A 680 -14.12 25.20 -2.75
C ASN A 680 -12.76 25.10 -2.05
N THR A 681 -12.33 23.90 -1.66
CA THR A 681 -11.03 23.72 -1.01
C THR A 681 -9.85 24.14 -1.88
N LYS A 682 -9.88 23.87 -3.19
CA LYS A 682 -8.78 24.22 -4.12
C LYS A 682 -8.56 25.72 -4.31
N LEU A 683 -9.52 26.54 -3.87
CA LEU A 683 -9.55 27.98 -4.07
C LEU A 683 -9.57 28.71 -2.70
N ASP A 684 -8.93 28.12 -1.68
CA ASP A 684 -8.89 28.62 -0.27
C ASP A 684 -10.28 28.81 0.37
N GLY A 685 -11.27 28.02 -0.05
CA GLY A 685 -12.54 27.84 0.66
C GLY A 685 -12.46 26.78 1.77
N THR A 686 -13.31 26.89 2.77
CA THR A 686 -13.48 25.91 3.86
C THR A 686 -14.91 25.39 3.86
N ASN A 687 -15.11 24.08 3.72
CA ASN A 687 -16.45 23.51 3.58
C ASN A 687 -17.24 23.55 4.90
N SER A 688 -16.59 23.14 5.98
CA SER A 688 -17.09 23.06 7.34
C SER A 688 -15.91 23.03 8.30
N THR A 689 -16.13 23.34 9.58
CA THR A 689 -15.11 23.15 10.62
C THR A 689 -15.69 22.49 11.87
N LEU A 690 -14.90 22.27 12.92
CA LEU A 690 -15.36 21.62 14.16
C LEU A 690 -15.66 22.63 15.27
N SER A 691 -16.63 22.31 16.11
CA SER A 691 -17.01 23.13 17.25
C SER A 691 -15.95 23.07 18.37
N VAL A 692 -15.47 24.24 18.78
CA VAL A 692 -14.36 24.39 19.74
C VAL A 692 -14.66 23.81 21.14
N PRO A 693 -15.85 23.99 21.75
CA PRO A 693 -16.11 23.52 23.12
C PRO A 693 -16.03 21.99 23.28
N ASP A 694 -16.62 21.25 22.34
CA ASP A 694 -16.80 19.78 22.44
C ASP A 694 -15.53 18.96 22.20
N VAL A 695 -14.50 19.55 21.59
CA VAL A 695 -13.28 18.83 21.16
C VAL A 695 -12.01 19.53 21.62
N ILE A 696 -11.96 20.86 21.59
CA ILE A 696 -10.70 21.62 21.61
C ILE A 696 -10.43 22.20 23.00
N GLY A 697 -11.48 22.53 23.78
CA GLY A 697 -11.36 23.05 25.15
C GLY A 697 -10.60 22.14 26.13
N GLN A 698 -10.54 20.83 25.88
CA GLN A 698 -9.85 19.86 26.75
C GLN A 698 -8.40 19.55 26.34
N PHE A 699 -8.01 19.74 25.07
CA PHE A 699 -6.70 19.31 24.58
C PHE A 699 -5.73 20.47 24.39
N PHE A 700 -6.24 21.68 24.17
CA PHE A 700 -5.44 22.86 23.85
C PHE A 700 -4.94 23.60 25.10
N SER A 701 -4.37 22.86 26.05
CA SER A 701 -3.73 23.38 27.27
C SER A 701 -2.58 24.36 27.01
N ARG A 702 -2.08 24.42 25.77
CA ARG A 702 -1.03 25.35 25.30
C ARG A 702 -1.56 26.55 24.50
N GLY A 703 -2.87 26.64 24.31
CA GLY A 703 -3.54 27.57 23.38
C GLY A 703 -3.61 27.01 21.95
N HIS A 704 -4.37 27.68 21.08
CA HIS A 704 -4.56 27.35 19.64
C HIS A 704 -3.26 27.54 18.83
N GLN A 705 -2.30 26.64 19.02
CA GLN A 705 -0.96 26.65 18.40
C GLN A 705 -0.47 25.21 18.15
N TYR A 706 -1.32 24.35 17.58
CA TYR A 706 -1.04 22.93 17.31
C TYR A 706 -0.89 22.69 15.81
N MET A 707 0.14 21.96 15.39
CA MET A 707 0.33 21.52 14.00
C MET A 707 0.16 20.01 13.87
N TYR A 708 -0.80 19.58 13.05
CA TYR A 708 -1.11 18.17 12.80
C TYR A 708 -0.45 17.72 11.51
N VAL A 709 0.44 16.73 11.60
CA VAL A 709 1.26 16.25 10.48
C VAL A 709 0.86 14.83 10.11
N GLY A 710 0.75 14.55 8.81
CA GLY A 710 0.53 13.23 8.24
C GLY A 710 1.71 12.86 7.35
N VAL A 711 2.24 11.65 7.53
CA VAL A 711 3.41 11.13 6.79
C VAL A 711 3.08 9.77 6.18
N ASP A 712 3.14 9.68 4.84
CA ASP A 712 3.01 8.43 4.07
C ASP A 712 4.29 8.16 3.26
N LEU A 713 4.67 6.88 3.17
CA LEU A 713 5.79 6.41 2.36
C LEU A 713 5.29 5.32 1.40
N SER A 714 5.15 5.69 0.13
CA SER A 714 4.57 4.81 -0.90
C SER A 714 5.66 4.27 -1.82
N HIS A 715 5.93 2.96 -1.74
CA HIS A 715 6.75 2.28 -2.73
C HIS A 715 6.04 2.07 -4.07
N GLY A 716 6.83 1.90 -5.13
CA GLY A 716 6.35 1.27 -6.36
C GLY A 716 5.84 -0.15 -6.11
N ALA A 717 4.71 -0.50 -6.75
CA ALA A 717 4.06 -1.80 -6.63
C ALA A 717 5.00 -2.97 -6.96
N PRO A 718 4.82 -4.18 -6.38
CA PRO A 718 5.67 -5.33 -6.66
C PRO A 718 5.76 -5.66 -8.16
N GLY A 719 6.97 -5.66 -8.72
CA GLY A 719 7.18 -5.85 -10.17
C GLY A 719 6.78 -4.65 -11.03
N SER A 720 6.86 -3.43 -10.49
CA SER A 720 6.76 -2.17 -11.26
C SER A 720 8.10 -1.68 -11.83
N GLY A 721 9.23 -2.31 -11.48
CA GLY A 721 10.58 -1.86 -11.85
C GLY A 721 11.07 -0.59 -11.13
N ARG A 722 10.19 0.13 -10.42
CA ARG A 722 10.52 1.38 -9.72
C ARG A 722 11.43 1.12 -8.51
N LYS A 723 12.63 1.71 -8.55
CA LYS A 723 13.71 1.58 -7.54
C LYS A 723 13.66 2.64 -6.42
N CYS A 724 12.66 3.52 -6.41
CA CYS A 724 12.50 4.59 -5.42
C CYS A 724 11.12 4.57 -4.74
N SER A 725 11.06 5.09 -3.53
CA SER A 725 9.83 5.36 -2.77
C SER A 725 9.41 6.83 -2.96
N THR A 726 8.11 7.12 -2.89
CA THR A 726 7.61 8.48 -2.64
C THR A 726 7.51 8.68 -1.14
N VAL A 727 7.98 9.82 -0.62
CA VAL A 727 7.59 10.34 0.68
C VAL A 727 6.63 11.51 0.46
N ALA A 728 5.51 11.51 1.18
CA ALA A 728 4.56 12.60 1.20
C ALA A 728 4.31 13.03 2.65
N VAL A 729 4.53 14.30 2.94
CA VAL A 729 4.24 14.89 4.25
C VAL A 729 3.28 16.05 4.10
N VAL A 730 2.27 16.13 4.97
CA VAL A 730 1.21 17.13 4.94
C VAL A 730 1.01 17.66 6.35
N ALA A 731 1.07 18.98 6.56
CA ALA A 731 0.97 19.61 7.88
C ALA A 731 -0.16 20.65 7.91
N SER A 732 -0.94 20.72 8.98
CA SER A 732 -2.06 21.67 9.07
C SER A 732 -1.59 23.12 9.13
N ALA A 733 -2.25 23.98 8.36
CA ALA A 733 -2.04 25.43 8.36
C ALA A 733 -2.93 26.15 9.41
N ASP A 734 -3.99 25.49 9.87
CA ASP A 734 -4.93 26.01 10.86
C ASP A 734 -4.97 25.08 12.10
N ASP A 735 -5.26 25.65 13.28
CA ASP A 735 -5.34 24.93 14.56
C ASP A 735 -6.59 24.05 14.68
N ILE A 736 -7.65 24.38 13.94
CA ILE A 736 -8.72 23.43 13.56
C ILE A 736 -8.43 23.06 12.11
N PRO A 737 -7.90 21.87 11.81
CA PRO A 737 -7.12 21.67 10.60
C PRO A 737 -8.01 21.44 9.38
N ASN A 738 -8.43 22.55 8.76
CA ASN A 738 -9.19 22.57 7.51
C ASN A 738 -8.24 22.66 6.30
N ARG A 739 -7.15 23.43 6.42
CA ARG A 739 -6.15 23.72 5.39
C ARG A 739 -4.78 23.14 5.76
N TYR A 740 -3.96 22.83 4.75
CA TYR A 740 -2.71 22.09 4.93
C TYR A 740 -1.61 22.52 3.95
N PHE A 741 -0.38 22.61 4.46
CA PHE A 741 0.88 22.63 3.71
C PHE A 741 1.29 21.22 3.27
N LYS A 742 2.21 21.12 2.30
CA LYS A 742 2.65 19.83 1.74
C LYS A 742 4.14 19.84 1.38
N GLU A 743 4.78 18.69 1.53
CA GLU A 743 6.15 18.41 1.11
C GLU A 743 6.23 17.05 0.40
N ILE A 744 7.09 16.95 -0.62
CA ILE A 744 7.21 15.77 -1.50
C ILE A 744 8.67 15.43 -1.72
N TYR A 745 9.07 14.22 -1.34
CA TYR A 745 10.44 13.73 -1.51
C TYR A 745 10.45 12.37 -2.21
N VAL A 746 11.58 12.04 -2.84
CA VAL A 746 11.81 10.77 -3.52
C VAL A 746 13.12 10.20 -3.02
N GLN A 747 13.05 9.05 -2.34
CA GLN A 747 14.21 8.36 -1.78
C GLN A 747 14.44 7.00 -2.44
N GLU A 748 15.68 6.53 -2.45
CA GLU A 748 16.01 5.20 -2.95
C GLU A 748 15.38 4.12 -2.06
N ARG A 749 14.91 3.03 -2.69
CA ARG A 749 14.12 2.01 -2.00
C ARG A 749 14.94 1.14 -1.05
N SER A 750 16.23 0.95 -1.31
CA SER A 750 17.06 -0.09 -0.67
C SER A 750 18.28 0.55 0.00
N ALA A 751 18.62 0.08 1.20
CA ALA A 751 20.03 0.02 1.58
C ALA A 751 20.70 -1.11 0.77
N GLU A 752 22.01 -1.06 0.57
CA GLU A 752 22.69 -1.91 -0.41
C GLU A 752 22.66 -3.42 -0.07
N ALA A 753 22.91 -4.25 -1.08
CA ALA A 753 23.03 -5.71 -1.07
C ALA A 753 21.79 -6.56 -0.65
N ARG A 754 20.96 -6.18 0.33
CA ARG A 754 19.92 -7.08 0.89
C ARG A 754 18.52 -6.98 0.27
N GLY A 755 18.18 -5.87 -0.38
CA GLY A 755 16.87 -5.70 -1.03
C GLY A 755 15.68 -5.44 -0.08
N GLU A 756 15.96 -5.24 1.20
CA GLU A 756 15.02 -4.73 2.21
C GLU A 756 14.56 -3.30 1.84
N SER A 757 13.32 -2.95 2.15
CA SER A 757 12.77 -1.63 1.79
C SER A 757 13.06 -0.61 2.90
N ARG A 758 13.48 0.61 2.51
CA ARG A 758 13.83 1.68 3.46
C ARG A 758 12.57 2.46 3.86
N GLU A 759 11.96 2.04 4.96
CA GLU A 759 10.75 2.64 5.54
C GLU A 759 11.01 3.96 6.29
N CYS A 760 12.25 4.27 6.65
CA CYS A 760 12.58 5.51 7.32
C CYS A 760 12.63 6.70 6.34
N VAL A 761 11.94 7.81 6.64
CA VAL A 761 11.99 9.04 5.84
C VAL A 761 13.35 9.73 6.00
N VAL A 762 14.17 9.72 4.94
CA VAL A 762 15.57 10.20 5.01
C VAL A 762 15.67 11.71 5.23
N ASP A 763 14.80 12.48 4.57
CA ASP A 763 14.90 13.94 4.54
C ASP A 763 14.01 14.65 5.59
N MET A 764 13.58 13.91 6.61
CA MET A 764 12.59 14.36 7.61
C MET A 764 12.94 15.71 8.24
N LYS A 765 14.24 15.96 8.52
CA LYS A 765 14.74 17.22 9.06
C LYS A 765 14.41 18.41 8.14
N GLN A 766 14.71 18.30 6.85
CA GLN A 766 14.47 19.38 5.88
C GLN A 766 12.97 19.57 5.63
N ILE A 767 12.21 18.48 5.58
CA ILE A 767 10.74 18.50 5.48
C ILE A 767 10.12 19.28 6.65
N MET A 768 10.46 18.90 7.88
CA MET A 768 9.91 19.53 9.07
C MET A 768 10.38 20.99 9.22
N LYS A 769 11.62 21.30 8.86
CA LYS A 769 12.13 22.69 8.82
C LYS A 769 11.29 23.57 7.89
N SER A 770 10.95 23.07 6.71
CA SER A 770 10.10 23.76 5.73
C SER A 770 8.68 23.98 6.26
N LEU A 771 8.02 22.91 6.70
CA LEU A 771 6.62 22.95 7.15
C LEU A 771 6.41 23.82 8.41
N ILE A 772 7.36 23.79 9.36
CA ILE A 772 7.34 24.67 10.54
C ILE A 772 7.55 26.14 10.14
N SER A 773 8.36 26.41 9.11
CA SER A 773 8.57 27.76 8.57
C SER A 773 7.30 28.29 7.90
N GLN A 774 6.67 27.49 7.04
CA GLN A 774 5.38 27.83 6.38
C GLN A 774 4.27 28.10 7.41
N TYR A 775 4.16 27.28 8.48
CA TYR A 775 3.24 27.54 9.58
C TYR A 775 3.57 28.87 10.30
N LYS A 776 4.85 29.12 10.60
CA LYS A 776 5.29 30.35 11.28
C LYS A 776 5.00 31.61 10.46
N GLU A 777 5.19 31.54 9.15
CA GLU A 777 4.89 32.62 8.22
C GLU A 777 3.38 32.90 8.15
N HIS A 778 2.56 31.86 7.96
CA HIS A 778 1.10 31.96 7.87
C HIS A 778 0.38 32.32 9.17
N ARG A 779 0.95 31.99 10.34
CA ARG A 779 0.36 32.29 11.67
C ARG A 779 1.03 33.47 12.39
N GLY A 780 2.20 33.91 11.93
CA GLY A 780 3.06 34.86 12.65
C GLY A 780 3.83 34.25 13.84
N TYR A 781 3.60 32.97 14.16
CA TYR A 781 4.24 32.26 15.27
C TYR A 781 4.48 30.78 14.94
N PRO A 782 5.58 30.16 15.42
CA PRO A 782 5.78 28.71 15.28
C PRO A 782 4.79 27.94 16.18
N PRO A 783 4.43 26.68 15.85
CA PRO A 783 3.53 25.89 16.67
C PRO A 783 4.18 25.54 18.02
N LYS A 784 3.38 25.51 19.10
CA LYS A 784 3.86 25.06 20.42
C LYS A 784 3.88 23.55 20.55
N ALA A 785 3.05 22.86 19.79
CA ALA A 785 2.95 21.40 19.79
C ALA A 785 2.79 20.87 18.36
N ILE A 786 3.39 19.72 18.08
CA ILE A 786 3.32 19.04 16.78
C ILE A 786 2.92 17.60 17.01
N VAL A 787 1.83 17.17 16.38
CA VAL A 787 1.31 15.79 16.47
C VAL A 787 1.49 15.12 15.11
N ILE A 788 2.39 14.13 15.05
CA ILE A 788 2.79 13.42 13.83
C ILE A 788 2.05 12.08 13.78
N TYR A 789 1.25 11.89 12.72
CA TYR A 789 0.61 10.63 12.37
C TYR A 789 1.35 9.99 11.17
N ARG A 790 1.98 8.83 11.40
CA ARG A 790 2.88 8.16 10.46
C ARG A 790 2.29 6.84 9.97
N ASP A 791 1.96 6.71 8.68
CA ASP A 791 1.31 5.50 8.15
C ASP A 791 2.28 4.36 7.80
N GLY A 792 1.92 3.14 8.19
CA GLY A 792 2.42 1.93 7.52
C GLY A 792 3.84 1.49 7.86
N ILE A 793 4.37 1.84 9.04
CA ILE A 793 5.56 1.18 9.60
C ILE A 793 5.12 -0.17 10.21
N ALA A 794 5.89 -1.24 10.02
CA ALA A 794 5.65 -2.51 10.69
C ALA A 794 6.14 -2.50 12.14
N ASP A 795 5.49 -3.25 13.03
CA ASP A 795 5.79 -3.32 14.47
C ASP A 795 7.27 -3.62 14.78
N SER A 796 7.95 -4.38 13.91
CA SER A 796 9.38 -4.72 14.02
C SER A 796 10.35 -3.60 13.62
N GLU A 797 9.83 -2.50 13.08
CA GLU A 797 10.60 -1.35 12.57
C GLU A 797 10.24 -0.05 13.32
N PHE A 798 9.38 -0.13 14.36
CA PHE A 798 8.99 1.03 15.14
C PHE A 798 10.20 1.76 15.72
N ASP A 799 11.05 1.08 16.50
CA ASP A 799 12.18 1.70 17.20
C ASP A 799 13.14 2.40 16.24
N SER A 800 13.61 1.69 15.20
CA SER A 800 14.60 2.20 14.26
C SER A 800 14.10 3.34 13.36
N VAL A 801 12.78 3.41 13.09
CA VAL A 801 12.18 4.49 12.31
C VAL A 801 11.76 5.67 13.18
N PHE A 802 11.13 5.44 14.34
CA PHE A 802 10.67 6.53 15.20
C PHE A 802 11.85 7.32 15.76
N GLU A 803 12.92 6.67 16.21
CA GLU A 803 14.09 7.37 16.78
C GLU A 803 14.69 8.34 15.75
N TYR A 804 14.90 7.89 14.51
CA TYR A 804 15.44 8.72 13.44
C TYR A 804 14.50 9.87 13.05
N GLU A 805 13.22 9.59 12.77
CA GLU A 805 12.28 10.62 12.32
C GLU A 805 12.00 11.66 13.43
N LEU A 806 12.01 11.25 14.70
CA LEU A 806 11.87 12.13 15.86
C LEU A 806 13.12 12.98 16.09
N MET A 807 14.34 12.42 16.02
CA MET A 807 15.58 13.19 16.15
C MET A 807 15.73 14.21 15.02
N ALA A 808 15.47 13.78 13.78
CA ALA A 808 15.48 14.68 12.62
C ALA A 808 14.47 15.84 12.77
N THR A 809 13.30 15.58 13.37
CA THR A 809 12.31 16.63 13.71
C THR A 809 12.80 17.56 14.83
N ARG A 810 13.45 17.02 15.86
CA ARG A 810 14.06 17.79 16.96
C ARG A 810 15.16 18.72 16.46
N GLU A 811 16.07 18.23 15.62
CA GLU A 811 17.10 19.03 14.97
C GLU A 811 16.53 20.14 14.09
N ALA A 812 15.46 19.86 13.33
CA ALA A 812 14.78 20.86 12.51
C ALA A 812 14.26 22.04 13.34
N CYS A 813 13.82 21.79 14.58
CA CYS A 813 13.40 22.84 15.50
C CYS A 813 14.60 23.68 15.98
N VAL A 814 15.68 23.03 16.44
CA VAL A 814 16.90 23.70 16.92
C VAL A 814 17.57 24.54 15.82
N GLU A 815 17.53 24.08 14.57
CA GLU A 815 18.08 24.81 13.42
C GLU A 815 17.22 26.01 12.96
N LEU A 816 15.95 26.07 13.37
CA LEU A 816 15.10 27.26 13.20
C LEU A 816 15.29 28.28 14.34
N SER A 817 15.55 27.80 15.56
CA SER A 817 16.02 28.61 16.68
C SER A 817 16.52 27.69 17.81
N SER A 818 17.68 28.00 18.39
CA SER A 818 18.29 27.20 19.46
C SER A 818 17.42 27.07 20.73
N ILE A 819 16.47 27.98 20.94
CA ILE A 819 15.52 27.96 22.06
C ILE A 819 14.15 27.35 21.70
N TYR A 820 13.92 26.99 20.43
CA TYR A 820 12.61 26.49 19.98
C TYR A 820 12.48 24.98 20.18
N GLN A 821 11.76 24.61 21.25
CA GLN A 821 11.49 23.23 21.63
C GLN A 821 9.97 23.01 21.73
N PRO A 822 9.27 22.68 20.63
CA PRO A 822 7.85 22.35 20.66
C PRO A 822 7.62 20.98 21.29
N TYR A 823 6.45 20.76 21.87
CA TYR A 823 6.02 19.47 22.41
C TYR A 823 5.68 18.51 21.25
N LEU A 824 6.34 17.35 21.16
CA LEU A 824 6.10 16.39 20.08
C LEU A 824 5.25 15.20 20.57
N THR A 825 4.31 14.78 19.73
CA THR A 825 3.58 13.50 19.89
C THR A 825 3.73 12.71 18.58
N TYR A 826 4.16 11.45 18.66
CA TYR A 826 4.40 10.59 17.49
C TYR A 826 3.52 9.35 17.56
N ILE A 827 2.66 9.20 16.55
CA ILE A 827 1.60 8.19 16.48
C ILE A 827 1.74 7.41 15.18
N VAL A 828 2.05 6.12 15.26
CA VAL A 828 2.02 5.22 14.08
C VAL A 828 0.57 4.82 13.79
N VAL A 829 0.22 4.80 12.50
CA VAL A 829 -1.13 4.54 11.98
C VAL A 829 -1.09 3.31 11.08
N ASN A 830 -1.66 2.21 11.55
CA ASN A 830 -1.65 0.93 10.85
C ASN A 830 -3.05 0.56 10.34
N LYS A 831 -3.41 1.11 9.16
CA LYS A 831 -4.70 0.87 8.46
C LYS A 831 -4.81 -0.48 7.72
N ARG A 832 -3.87 -1.41 7.95
CA ARG A 832 -3.75 -2.68 7.19
C ARG A 832 -3.40 -3.88 8.08
N HIS A 833 -4.30 -4.25 8.99
CA HIS A 833 -4.18 -5.46 9.83
C HIS A 833 -5.32 -6.47 9.61
N HIS A 834 -5.20 -7.62 10.27
CA HIS A 834 -6.16 -8.74 10.22
C HIS A 834 -7.21 -8.73 11.33
N THR A 835 -7.06 -7.88 12.35
CA THR A 835 -8.07 -7.67 13.40
C THR A 835 -9.37 -7.09 12.84
N ARG A 836 -10.51 -7.64 13.27
CA ARG A 836 -11.90 -7.23 12.98
C ARG A 836 -12.68 -7.19 14.29
N PHE A 837 -13.64 -6.28 14.38
CA PHE A 837 -14.53 -6.17 15.53
C PHE A 837 -15.98 -6.15 15.04
N PHE A 838 -16.86 -6.82 15.78
CA PHE A 838 -18.27 -7.02 15.43
C PHE A 838 -19.16 -6.71 16.64
N PRO A 839 -20.37 -6.14 16.47
CA PRO A 839 -21.34 -6.04 17.56
C PRO A 839 -21.80 -7.45 17.97
N VAL A 840 -22.04 -7.68 19.27
CA VAL A 840 -22.40 -9.01 19.82
C VAL A 840 -23.68 -9.59 19.19
N ASP A 841 -24.60 -8.75 18.72
CA ASP A 841 -25.84 -9.17 18.04
C ASP A 841 -25.70 -9.39 16.52
N LEU A 842 -24.50 -9.15 15.97
CA LEU A 842 -24.16 -9.25 14.55
C LEU A 842 -25.14 -8.49 13.62
N LYS A 843 -25.72 -7.36 14.06
CA LYS A 843 -26.57 -6.49 13.24
C LYS A 843 -25.77 -5.36 12.60
N GLY A 844 -25.09 -5.68 11.50
CA GLY A 844 -24.25 -4.72 10.79
C GLY A 844 -22.91 -4.49 11.48
N ASN A 845 -22.25 -3.38 11.14
CA ASN A 845 -20.90 -3.05 11.61
C ASN A 845 -20.91 -2.40 13.00
N VAL A 846 -19.78 -2.46 13.69
CA VAL A 846 -19.53 -1.62 14.88
C VAL A 846 -19.67 -0.14 14.52
N THR A 847 -20.18 0.65 15.47
CA THR A 847 -20.54 2.06 15.25
C THR A 847 -19.30 2.91 14.90
N ALA A 848 -19.51 4.01 14.16
CA ALA A 848 -18.47 5.03 14.04
C ALA A 848 -18.20 5.64 15.43
N GLY A 849 -16.93 5.67 15.84
CA GLY A 849 -16.50 6.09 17.17
C GLY A 849 -16.19 4.94 18.13
N THR A 850 -16.45 3.68 17.77
CA THR A 850 -16.04 2.53 18.59
C THR A 850 -14.51 2.46 18.69
N VAL A 851 -14.00 2.61 19.91
CA VAL A 851 -12.60 2.42 20.31
C VAL A 851 -12.45 1.09 21.04
N VAL A 852 -11.31 0.43 20.79
CA VAL A 852 -10.85 -0.72 21.56
C VAL A 852 -9.41 -0.48 22.02
N ASP A 853 -9.28 -0.17 23.30
CA ASP A 853 -8.05 0.02 24.07
C ASP A 853 -7.87 -1.08 25.15
N SER A 854 -8.63 -2.16 25.03
CA SER A 854 -8.73 -3.21 26.05
C SER A 854 -7.50 -4.14 26.06
N ARG A 855 -7.03 -4.48 27.27
CA ARG A 855 -5.80 -5.25 27.55
C ARG A 855 -5.77 -6.65 26.95
N GLU A 856 -6.94 -7.17 26.59
CA GLU A 856 -7.16 -8.41 25.86
C GLU A 856 -6.61 -8.38 24.43
N VAL A 857 -6.45 -7.20 23.81
CA VAL A 857 -6.07 -7.10 22.38
C VAL A 857 -4.95 -6.09 22.06
N ILE A 858 -4.58 -5.21 22.99
CA ILE A 858 -3.53 -4.20 22.77
C ILE A 858 -2.12 -4.67 23.17
N ASN A 859 -1.09 -4.04 22.58
CA ASN A 859 0.31 -4.17 23.02
C ASN A 859 0.51 -3.55 24.44
N PRO A 860 1.46 -4.02 25.27
CA PRO A 860 1.58 -3.62 26.68
C PRO A 860 2.66 -2.55 26.93
N THR A 861 3.65 -2.44 26.03
CA THR A 861 4.87 -1.63 26.21
C THR A 861 4.71 -0.22 25.65
N THR A 862 3.73 -0.01 24.78
CA THR A 862 3.38 1.28 24.18
C THR A 862 1.87 1.49 24.30
N TYR A 863 1.43 2.71 24.58
CA TYR A 863 -0.01 2.99 24.57
C TYR A 863 -0.54 2.92 23.13
N ASN A 864 -1.52 2.05 22.89
CA ASN A 864 -2.08 1.78 21.56
C ASN A 864 -3.56 1.43 21.64
N PHE A 865 -4.31 1.69 20.58
CA PHE A 865 -5.75 1.47 20.51
C PHE A 865 -6.22 1.26 19.06
N PHE A 866 -7.32 0.52 18.88
CA PHE A 866 -8.06 0.49 17.61
C PHE A 866 -9.18 1.53 17.65
N LEU A 867 -9.44 2.21 16.54
CA LEU A 867 -10.59 3.13 16.39
C LEU A 867 -11.32 2.85 15.07
N ASN A 868 -12.62 2.56 15.17
CA ASN A 868 -13.53 2.52 14.04
C ASN A 868 -14.10 3.91 13.77
N SER A 869 -13.35 4.78 13.11
CA SER A 869 -13.77 6.17 12.93
C SER A 869 -14.89 6.38 11.88
N HIS A 870 -15.38 5.36 11.18
CA HIS A 870 -16.17 5.54 9.96
C HIS A 870 -17.34 4.56 9.80
N HIS A 871 -18.41 5.01 9.15
CA HIS A 871 -19.50 4.14 8.70
C HIS A 871 -19.09 3.35 7.45
N SER A 872 -19.19 2.02 7.49
CA SER A 872 -18.92 1.14 6.34
C SER A 872 -20.23 0.63 5.73
N ASP A 873 -20.60 1.15 4.55
CA ASP A 873 -21.88 0.86 3.88
C ASP A 873 -21.96 -0.55 3.27
N LYS A 874 -20.81 -1.22 3.13
CA LYS A 874 -20.66 -2.56 2.54
C LYS A 874 -19.51 -3.31 3.19
N GLY A 875 -19.68 -4.62 3.33
CA GLY A 875 -18.68 -5.49 3.94
C GLY A 875 -18.53 -5.26 5.45
N THR A 876 -17.50 -5.87 6.02
CA THR A 876 -17.10 -5.71 7.42
C THR A 876 -16.13 -4.54 7.56
N SER A 877 -16.35 -3.68 8.55
CA SER A 877 -15.49 -2.54 8.86
C SER A 877 -14.05 -2.94 9.15
N ARG A 878 -13.13 -2.05 8.81
CA ARG A 878 -11.73 -2.14 9.23
C ARG A 878 -11.41 -0.92 10.09
N PRO A 879 -11.49 -1.06 11.42
CA PRO A 879 -10.92 -0.08 12.35
C PRO A 879 -9.42 0.07 12.08
N THR A 880 -8.85 1.21 12.44
CA THR A 880 -7.42 1.48 12.27
C THR A 880 -6.73 1.34 13.64
N HIS A 881 -5.55 0.73 13.67
CA HIS A 881 -4.71 0.60 14.86
C HIS A 881 -3.76 1.81 14.96
N TYR A 882 -3.67 2.40 16.16
CA TYR A 882 -2.83 3.56 16.46
C TYR A 882 -1.87 3.21 17.60
N HIS A 883 -0.58 3.50 17.45
CA HIS A 883 0.44 3.32 18.50
C HIS A 883 1.09 4.67 18.84
N VAL A 884 1.00 5.10 20.10
CA VAL A 884 1.66 6.30 20.61
C VAL A 884 3.04 5.91 21.12
N LEU A 885 4.07 6.12 20.28
CA LEU A 885 5.45 5.73 20.60
C LEU A 885 6.16 6.79 21.45
N TYR A 886 5.75 8.06 21.32
CA TYR A 886 6.34 9.20 22.03
C TYR A 886 5.32 10.31 22.25
N ASP A 887 5.32 10.96 23.42
CA ASP A 887 4.39 12.06 23.72
C ASP A 887 4.85 13.02 24.84
N ASP A 888 5.50 14.12 24.45
CA ASP A 888 5.80 15.23 25.37
C ASP A 888 4.55 15.94 25.88
N ASN A 889 3.47 15.97 25.08
CA ASN A 889 2.23 16.66 25.46
C ASN A 889 1.54 15.98 26.64
N LYS A 890 1.94 14.75 27.00
CA LYS A 890 1.38 13.94 28.11
C LYS A 890 -0.15 13.86 28.02
N LEU A 891 -0.66 13.67 26.82
CA LEU A 891 -2.08 13.48 26.57
C LEU A 891 -2.52 12.19 27.26
N LYS A 892 -3.70 12.17 27.87
CA LYS A 892 -4.30 10.92 28.36
C LYS A 892 -4.81 10.06 27.20
N SER A 893 -5.18 8.81 27.49
CA SER A 893 -5.79 7.87 26.54
C SER A 893 -7.02 8.47 25.84
N GLU A 894 -8.00 8.95 26.62
CA GLU A 894 -9.22 9.65 26.16
C GLU A 894 -8.90 10.81 25.19
N GLN A 895 -7.87 11.61 25.50
CA GLN A 895 -7.52 12.81 24.74
C GLN A 895 -6.94 12.46 23.35
N VAL A 896 -6.05 11.47 23.27
CA VAL A 896 -5.49 11.02 21.98
C VAL A 896 -6.58 10.40 21.11
N GLN A 897 -7.48 9.61 21.71
CA GLN A 897 -8.57 8.93 21.00
C GLN A 897 -9.57 9.93 20.42
N MET A 898 -10.08 10.86 21.25
CA MET A 898 -11.00 11.92 20.81
C MET A 898 -10.35 12.83 19.75
N LEU A 899 -9.08 13.21 19.92
CA LEU A 899 -8.35 13.98 18.92
C LEU A 899 -8.24 13.22 17.59
N THR A 900 -7.82 11.95 17.64
CA THR A 900 -7.70 11.08 16.44
C THR A 900 -9.05 10.95 15.74
N TYR A 901 -10.15 10.77 16.49
CA TYR A 901 -11.49 10.66 15.94
C TYR A 901 -11.99 11.99 15.35
N ALA A 902 -11.76 13.12 16.01
CA ALA A 902 -12.11 14.44 15.49
C ALA A 902 -11.39 14.75 14.16
N LEU A 903 -10.11 14.39 14.04
CA LEU A 903 -9.35 14.55 12.79
C LEU A 903 -9.86 13.66 11.64
N CYS A 904 -10.71 12.66 11.90
CA CYS A 904 -11.41 11.91 10.85
C CYS A 904 -12.59 12.68 10.25
N TYR A 905 -13.12 13.71 10.94
CA TYR A 905 -14.20 14.57 10.46
C TYR A 905 -13.71 15.78 9.64
N THR A 906 -12.44 16.17 9.72
CA THR A 906 -11.88 17.33 8.97
C THR A 906 -11.52 17.01 7.50
N SER A 907 -11.99 15.87 6.98
CA SER A 907 -11.80 15.52 5.56
C SER A 907 -12.77 16.31 4.67
N ALA A 908 -12.31 17.45 4.17
CA ALA A 908 -13.10 18.35 3.33
C ALA A 908 -13.57 17.73 1.98
N ARG A 909 -13.21 16.49 1.68
CA ARG A 909 -13.59 15.77 0.44
C ARG A 909 -14.92 15.03 0.53
N CYS A 910 -15.55 14.94 1.69
CA CYS A 910 -16.85 14.27 1.90
C CYS A 910 -17.55 14.72 3.19
N THR A 911 -18.89 14.68 3.23
CA THR A 911 -19.68 14.89 4.47
C THR A 911 -19.75 13.61 5.32
N ARG A 912 -18.58 12.99 5.55
CA ARG A 912 -18.43 11.71 6.25
C ARG A 912 -17.11 11.67 7.00
N SER A 913 -17.13 11.05 8.17
CA SER A 913 -15.91 10.68 8.88
C SER A 913 -15.19 9.56 8.13
N ILE A 914 -13.87 9.72 7.93
CA ILE A 914 -13.02 8.80 7.18
C ILE A 914 -12.25 7.85 8.10
N SER A 915 -11.74 6.73 7.56
CA SER A 915 -11.15 5.62 8.35
C SER A 915 -9.79 5.92 9.02
N ILE A 916 -9.20 7.08 8.75
CA ILE A 916 -7.90 7.57 9.28
C ILE A 916 -7.96 9.11 9.36
N PRO A 917 -7.13 9.78 10.18
CA PRO A 917 -7.07 11.24 10.24
C PRO A 917 -6.86 11.91 8.87
N ALA A 918 -7.53 13.03 8.65
CA ALA A 918 -7.39 13.86 7.45
C ALA A 918 -5.93 14.16 7.02
N PRO A 919 -4.98 14.56 7.90
CA PRO A 919 -3.57 14.75 7.49
C PRO A 919 -2.96 13.48 6.85
N VAL A 920 -3.18 12.31 7.44
CA VAL A 920 -2.72 11.02 6.88
C VAL A 920 -3.41 10.76 5.55
N LYS A 921 -4.72 11.05 5.45
CA LYS A 921 -5.46 10.83 4.21
C LYS A 921 -5.07 11.77 3.08
N TYR A 922 -4.53 12.94 3.38
CA TYR A 922 -3.94 13.83 2.40
C TYR A 922 -2.53 13.38 2.00
N ALA A 923 -1.73 12.83 2.93
CA ALA A 923 -0.45 12.19 2.61
C ALA A 923 -0.63 11.01 1.62
N ASP A 924 -1.58 10.08 1.87
CA ASP A 924 -2.03 9.03 0.92
C ASP A 924 -2.22 9.57 -0.51
N LEU A 925 -3.00 10.66 -0.61
CA LEU A 925 -3.46 11.22 -1.88
C LEU A 925 -2.34 11.96 -2.61
N LEU A 926 -1.42 12.56 -1.86
CA LEU A 926 -0.23 13.22 -2.36
C LEU A 926 0.80 12.19 -2.85
N ALA A 927 1.08 11.15 -2.05
CA ALA A 927 1.97 10.05 -2.46
C ALA A 927 1.46 9.35 -3.73
N PHE A 928 0.13 9.16 -3.82
CA PHE A 928 -0.51 8.64 -5.03
C PHE A 928 -0.38 9.59 -6.24
N ARG A 929 -0.57 10.91 -6.06
CA ARG A 929 -0.42 11.92 -7.12
C ARG A 929 0.98 11.89 -7.74
N VAL A 930 2.01 11.76 -6.92
CA VAL A 930 3.42 11.78 -7.34
C VAL A 930 3.79 10.63 -8.26
N ASN A 931 3.03 9.52 -8.24
CA ASN A 931 3.21 8.42 -9.19
C ASN A 931 2.97 8.85 -10.66
N PHE A 932 2.18 9.90 -10.90
CA PHE A 932 1.98 10.47 -12.24
C PHE A 932 3.17 11.37 -12.64
N TYR A 933 3.77 12.10 -11.70
CA TYR A 933 4.90 13.00 -11.98
C TYR A 933 6.18 12.24 -12.36
N ILE A 934 6.42 11.07 -11.75
CA ILE A 934 7.64 10.25 -11.90
C ILE A 934 7.54 9.29 -13.11
N ASN A 935 6.47 9.37 -13.91
CA ASN A 935 6.29 8.45 -15.04
C ASN A 935 7.39 8.63 -16.10
N ILE A 936 8.01 7.51 -16.52
CA ILE A 936 9.33 7.51 -17.19
C ILE A 936 9.23 7.83 -18.69
N ASN A 937 8.09 7.52 -19.32
CA ASN A 937 7.80 7.83 -20.72
C ASN A 937 7.32 9.28 -20.84
N ASP A 938 8.22 10.22 -20.52
CA ASP A 938 7.93 11.64 -20.39
C ASP A 938 7.96 12.37 -21.74
N PRO A 939 6.82 12.84 -22.29
CA PRO A 939 6.81 13.57 -23.57
C PRO A 939 7.55 14.90 -23.52
N PHE A 940 7.89 15.41 -22.32
CA PHE A 940 8.66 16.63 -22.13
C PHE A 940 10.18 16.39 -21.96
N ASN A 941 10.67 15.14 -21.97
CA ASN A 941 12.11 14.85 -22.08
C ASN A 941 12.49 14.63 -23.56
N THR A 942 12.93 15.70 -24.22
CA THR A 942 13.35 15.69 -25.63
C THR A 942 14.75 15.09 -25.84
N GLU A 943 14.94 13.81 -25.55
CA GLU A 943 16.05 13.00 -26.07
C GLU A 943 15.53 11.63 -26.55
N PRO A 944 15.80 11.23 -27.81
CA PRO A 944 15.26 9.99 -28.36
C PRO A 944 16.11 8.77 -27.99
N SER A 945 15.56 7.83 -27.21
CA SER A 945 16.11 6.48 -27.05
C SER A 945 15.11 5.42 -27.51
N ALA A 946 15.37 4.82 -28.66
CA ALA A 946 14.58 3.71 -29.20
C ALA A 946 14.93 2.37 -28.52
N THR A 947 14.12 1.33 -28.82
CA THR A 947 14.19 -0.08 -28.39
C THR A 947 13.72 -0.39 -26.96
N GLU A 948 12.82 -1.36 -26.86
CA GLU A 948 12.33 -1.93 -25.60
C GLU A 948 13.36 -2.91 -25.03
N ALA A 949 14.28 -2.40 -24.21
CA ALA A 949 15.23 -3.21 -23.45
C ALA A 949 15.34 -2.75 -21.98
N THR A 950 15.70 -3.67 -21.08
CA THR A 950 15.77 -3.42 -19.65
C THR A 950 16.76 -2.30 -19.31
N ILE A 951 16.25 -1.15 -18.84
CA ILE A 951 17.03 0.08 -18.63
C ILE A 951 18.25 -0.17 -17.69
N PRO A 952 19.50 0.13 -18.14
CA PRO A 952 20.69 0.01 -17.31
C PRO A 952 20.66 0.92 -16.08
N VAL A 953 21.30 0.47 -14.99
CA VAL A 953 21.27 1.11 -13.66
C VAL A 953 21.60 2.62 -13.72
N ASN A 954 22.56 3.00 -14.57
CA ASN A 954 23.11 4.36 -14.64
C ASN A 954 22.08 5.43 -15.07
N GLN A 955 21.08 5.09 -15.90
CA GLN A 955 20.04 6.05 -16.28
C GLN A 955 19.08 6.37 -15.11
N THR A 956 18.79 5.40 -14.24
CA THR A 956 17.98 5.66 -13.04
C THR A 956 18.69 6.65 -12.10
N VAL A 957 20.01 6.52 -11.95
CA VAL A 957 20.84 7.42 -11.13
C VAL A 957 20.88 8.84 -11.72
N ASN A 958 20.93 9.00 -13.04
CA ASN A 958 20.84 10.33 -13.67
C ASN A 958 19.46 10.98 -13.50
N ILE A 959 18.36 10.23 -13.52
CA ILE A 959 17.02 10.75 -13.22
C ILE A 959 16.93 11.16 -11.74
N TYR A 960 17.43 10.32 -10.82
CA TYR A 960 17.51 10.65 -9.40
C TYR A 960 18.35 11.91 -9.14
N ASN A 961 19.49 12.07 -9.82
CA ASN A 961 20.31 13.27 -9.73
C ASN A 961 19.64 14.51 -10.36
N LYS A 962 18.92 14.38 -11.49
CA LYS A 962 18.08 15.47 -12.05
C LYS A 962 16.95 15.88 -11.09
N ILE A 963 16.35 14.94 -10.36
CA ILE A 963 15.36 15.22 -9.30
C ILE A 963 16.05 15.87 -8.09
N LYS A 964 17.23 15.38 -7.69
CA LYS A 964 18.00 15.90 -6.54
C LYS A 964 18.64 17.26 -6.79
N SER A 965 18.86 17.68 -8.04
CA SER A 965 19.20 19.06 -8.39
C SER A 965 17.95 19.96 -8.48
N LYS A 966 16.88 19.50 -9.15
CA LYS A 966 15.57 20.21 -9.15
C LYS A 966 14.95 20.36 -7.76
N ARG A 967 15.36 19.55 -6.77
CA ARG A 967 14.98 19.64 -5.35
C ARG A 967 15.28 21.00 -4.70
N ILE A 968 16.18 21.82 -5.27
CA ILE A 968 16.47 23.18 -4.80
C ILE A 968 15.47 24.20 -5.38
N GLU A 969 14.95 23.98 -6.60
CA GLU A 969 13.93 24.84 -7.22
C GLU A 969 12.48 24.47 -6.84
N LEU A 970 12.18 23.17 -6.72
CA LEU A 970 10.81 22.72 -6.49
C LEU A 970 10.31 23.05 -5.09
N SER A 971 11.14 22.86 -4.05
CA SER A 971 10.76 23.19 -2.67
C SER A 971 10.67 24.70 -2.42
N SER A 972 11.53 25.49 -3.07
CA SER A 972 11.52 26.95 -2.93
C SER A 972 10.34 27.63 -3.64
N LYS A 973 9.97 27.18 -4.84
CA LYS A 973 8.88 27.78 -5.62
C LYS A 973 7.48 27.24 -5.31
N LEU A 974 7.34 26.02 -4.76
CA LEU A 974 6.04 25.49 -4.34
C LEU A 974 5.57 25.95 -2.95
N ALA A 975 6.43 26.63 -2.18
CA ALA A 975 6.17 26.99 -0.78
C ALA A 975 5.68 28.44 -0.56
N LEU A 976 5.91 29.36 -1.51
CA LEU A 976 5.81 30.81 -1.24
C LEU A 976 4.44 31.46 -1.54
N ASP A 977 3.77 31.10 -2.64
CA ASP A 977 2.62 31.91 -3.13
C ASP A 977 1.22 31.33 -2.85
N CYS A 978 1.07 30.05 -2.49
CA CYS A 978 -0.23 29.50 -2.06
C CYS A 978 -0.15 28.13 -1.32
N PRO A 979 -0.88 27.92 -0.21
CA PRO A 979 -1.04 26.60 0.41
C PRO A 979 -1.88 25.67 -0.48
N PHE A 980 -1.23 24.81 -1.25
CA PHE A 980 -1.86 24.10 -2.37
C PHE A 980 -2.71 22.88 -1.95
N PHE A 981 -4.03 22.98 -2.05
CA PHE A 981 -5.01 21.98 -1.59
C PHE A 981 -5.19 20.76 -2.52
N LEU A 982 -5.71 19.63 -1.98
CA LEU A 982 -5.64 18.26 -2.56
C LEU A 982 -6.95 17.64 -3.07
#